data_AF-A0A090LEU1-F1
#
_entry.id   AF-A0A090LEU1-F1
#
_cell.length_a   1.000
_cell.length_b   1.000
_cell.length_c   1.000
_cell.angle_alpha   90.00
_cell.angle_beta   90.00
_cell.angle_gamma   90.00
#
_symmetry.space_group_name_H-M   'P 1'
#
loop_
_entity.id
_entity.type
_entity.pdbx_description
1 polymer ?
#
loop_
_entity_poly.entity_id
_entity_poly.type
_entity_poly.pdbx_seq_one_letter_code
_entity_poly.pdbx_strand_id
1 'polypeptide(L)'
;MQSVGEGLLNYIRILSISSKFFPKKKIFGMCNRISIVSSICFIIFFWFGSRYLKIFWEIEDIKVIRYKAFQPSDFVCPNQCTNDILLDVNTFQNVTLRTEEGILVLSANPSKLYVSSNGKKILQQLNAFRILYKVVSLKEPTINLNFGDTGLYSLILVEDFYEYLKSSSNLRGSISGYCKKYKVGMIFMVPNVDSKNVFLENNEFMLKNIQPKQYVSNLFINTSSTIPFITKRCLKIDSIRPHIDSWTLFNSSVYFSSILSVNLTESLSAVVKDNGFYDDIEKVFFGGSMNYWIIQLLFHDTILYFEPRLKSRFSYKRYLQIDIDDIFVGQQGTRIVAEDVDYLIKTQQNLRENIDNFTYTLGYSGYFFRKGNILEEKGDEYLMEKKDNFLWFPHMWKHNHAQDHDEYYLKAVMTQNRLFAENFKLPLVKGYAVSPQHIGVYPVLNHLYTAWKEIWNVTITSTEEYPHFKPMGGRRGFRYRNISILPRQTCGLYTHTLYYHAYPGGYQTFLDNIFGGNLFFSILLNPYNVFMTHQQNYAHDRLAEYTFKNAINFFKCYTNIEFKWVESSILEKMYFETFPEEQKIIWTNPCDDTRHIKLLSSTKNCKDIPLPNLLIIGPQKTGTTALANFLKLHPDVGTNDLLKDSFEEVQFFSNEYKYEKSIYWYSDLFKNARNQSKKYIFEKTANYFDHPTAPVTTSSLLGNPFIVIVLKDPVLRAYSWYQHMKSHNDPVANKYTFEEVMLSNKNETIKLKSRCYTPGRYAFHLLKWLRYYSPSKIITIDADALLTDPSTTLTRLGKRIGLSDFDFTSVIKYNENKGFHCPVIEGHPKCLGKSKGRKYNQLMMANLKRSVSQHIPETNDYIGVVNYTNQVFRRAVKNGFEFTLMVVGESGLGKSTFLNTLFSTELEKYEGNVIPSTQKVVAKSFYLTENKVKVKLTLVDTPGFGDSIDNTNCWKPIVEYIDSKYSQYLNEETKIERKNKIPDERVHLCLYFIAPTGHSLREIDIKFMKNLHDKVNIIPLIAKADTLTLGEMNRFKENILRDVEKNGIKIYQFEPSGGDEASQNYSRVPYGIVCSNHIIETKTGRKVRVREYPWGVVEVDNLKHNDFVAMKEVLLKKHLIDLICDTANVHYENFRFNQLSGPFKGGNVDCDPMSQMEAENRMLEEQFEATKKNMEKVYSEKVIDWELRLKERENKLASVEKEQRQLLQSKREKLDQLTKEVQEIKISVGQNENASSKCSPGEKKKKSATLGIFHRNTKHEI
;
A
#
# COMPACT_ATOMS: atom_id res chain seq x y z
N MET A 1 26.04 46.50 11.91
CA MET A 1 25.57 46.21 10.54
C MET A 1 24.57 47.27 10.07
N GLN A 2 25.01 48.52 9.88
CA GLN A 2 24.15 49.57 9.28
C GLN A 2 24.90 50.64 8.48
N SER A 3 26.19 50.44 8.14
CA SER A 3 26.95 51.40 7.32
C SER A 3 27.69 50.78 6.11
N VAL A 4 27.43 49.51 5.78
CA VAL A 4 28.06 48.82 4.62
C VAL A 4 27.03 48.43 3.55
N GLY A 5 25.75 48.75 3.75
CA GLY A 5 24.66 48.36 2.85
C GLY A 5 24.39 49.30 1.67
N GLU A 6 24.84 50.56 1.71
CA GLU A 6 24.47 51.57 0.69
C GLU A 6 25.43 51.62 -0.51
N GLY A 7 26.64 51.04 -0.42
CA GLY A 7 27.60 51.02 -1.52
C GLY A 7 27.34 49.95 -2.59
N LEU A 8 26.75 48.80 -2.21
CA LEU A 8 26.53 47.69 -3.14
C LEU A 8 25.27 47.84 -4.01
N LEU A 9 24.27 48.60 -3.53
CA LEU A 9 23.00 48.81 -4.23
C LEU A 9 23.10 49.80 -5.40
N ASN A 10 24.10 50.68 -5.43
CA ASN A 10 24.33 51.60 -6.55
C ASN A 10 25.13 50.97 -7.71
N TYR A 11 25.91 49.90 -7.46
CA TYR A 11 26.66 49.22 -8.53
C TYR A 11 25.78 48.26 -9.35
N ILE A 12 24.72 47.71 -8.74
CA ILE A 12 23.79 46.77 -9.40
C ILE A 12 22.78 47.51 -10.29
N ARG A 13 22.53 48.81 -10.07
CA ARG A 13 21.63 49.63 -10.90
C ARG A 13 22.24 50.12 -12.22
N ILE A 14 23.56 50.07 -12.39
CA ILE A 14 24.24 50.56 -13.61
C ILE A 14 24.42 49.44 -14.66
N LEU A 15 24.34 48.16 -14.27
CA LEU A 15 24.48 47.03 -15.20
C LEU A 15 23.16 46.46 -15.76
N SER A 16 22.00 46.99 -15.34
CA SER A 16 20.68 46.51 -15.80
C SER A 16 20.05 47.34 -16.94
N ILE A 17 20.78 48.29 -17.52
CA ILE A 17 20.29 49.12 -18.65
C ILE A 17 21.17 48.90 -19.87
N SER A 18 21.07 47.73 -20.50
CA SER A 18 21.29 47.54 -21.96
C SER A 18 21.13 46.06 -22.34
N SER A 19 19.89 45.59 -22.48
CA SER A 19 19.64 44.36 -23.25
C SER A 19 18.21 44.29 -23.79
N LYS A 20 17.88 45.25 -24.64
CA LYS A 20 16.86 45.06 -25.68
C LYS A 20 17.47 45.60 -26.97
N PHE A 21 18.00 44.72 -27.81
CA PHE A 21 17.87 44.75 -29.28
C PHE A 21 18.81 43.72 -29.97
N PHE A 22 18.17 42.80 -30.69
CA PHE A 22 18.64 41.96 -31.81
C PHE A 22 19.43 40.63 -31.61
N PRO A 23 19.18 39.61 -32.49
CA PRO A 23 19.46 38.19 -32.25
C PRO A 23 20.66 37.62 -33.03
N LYS A 24 21.06 36.42 -32.60
CA LYS A 24 22.16 35.57 -33.08
C LYS A 24 22.11 35.21 -34.58
N LYS A 25 23.19 35.44 -35.33
CA LYS A 25 23.95 34.45 -36.16
C LYS A 25 25.02 35.14 -37.02
N LYS A 26 26.14 34.42 -37.22
CA LYS A 26 27.33 34.73 -38.04
C LYS A 26 28.29 35.77 -37.46
N ILE A 27 29.48 35.32 -37.07
CA ILE A 27 30.78 35.62 -37.70
C ILE A 27 31.84 34.84 -36.90
N PHE A 28 32.23 33.69 -37.44
CA PHE A 28 33.55 33.11 -37.21
C PHE A 28 34.30 33.35 -38.51
N GLY A 29 35.29 34.23 -38.49
CA GLY A 29 36.09 34.55 -39.65
C GLY A 29 36.91 35.81 -39.43
N MET A 30 38.23 35.61 -39.35
CA MET A 30 39.30 36.61 -39.37
C MET A 30 39.49 37.45 -38.10
N CYS A 31 40.60 37.18 -37.39
CA CYS A 31 41.66 38.19 -37.26
C CYS A 31 42.91 37.55 -36.66
N ASN A 32 43.82 37.17 -37.56
CA ASN A 32 45.25 37.08 -37.29
C ASN A 32 45.82 38.51 -37.41
N ARG A 33 46.79 38.83 -36.54
CA ARG A 33 47.69 40.00 -36.51
C ARG A 33 47.25 41.21 -35.66
N ILE A 34 48.17 41.56 -34.75
CA ILE A 34 48.56 42.86 -34.16
C ILE A 34 48.84 42.62 -32.66
N SER A 35 49.90 43.11 -32.01
CA SER A 35 51.33 43.25 -32.34
C SER A 35 52.08 43.16 -31.00
N ILE A 36 53.40 42.99 -31.07
CA ILE A 36 54.38 42.67 -30.02
C ILE A 36 54.45 43.68 -28.83
N VAL A 37 53.69 44.77 -28.84
CA VAL A 37 53.71 45.80 -27.77
C VAL A 37 52.82 45.45 -26.57
N SER A 38 51.81 44.58 -26.72
CA SER A 38 50.95 44.14 -25.61
C SER A 38 51.64 43.14 -24.66
N SER A 39 52.58 42.34 -25.17
CA SER A 39 53.24 41.28 -24.40
C SER A 39 54.26 41.82 -23.39
N ILE A 40 54.88 42.98 -23.67
CA ILE A 40 55.90 43.56 -22.79
C ILE A 40 55.26 44.19 -21.54
N CYS A 41 54.11 44.84 -21.69
CA CYS A 41 53.34 45.34 -20.54
C CYS A 41 52.76 44.20 -19.69
N PHE A 42 52.38 43.08 -20.29
CA PHE A 42 51.89 41.90 -19.57
C PHE A 42 52.99 41.23 -18.73
N ILE A 43 54.22 41.16 -19.25
CA ILE A 43 55.35 40.53 -18.55
C ILE A 43 55.81 41.38 -17.34
N ILE A 44 55.80 42.71 -17.45
CA ILE A 44 56.18 43.60 -16.34
C ILE A 44 55.12 43.58 -15.22
N PHE A 45 53.83 43.51 -15.56
CA PHE A 45 52.75 43.36 -14.58
C PHE A 45 52.76 41.99 -13.88
N PHE A 46 53.12 40.92 -14.61
CA PHE A 46 53.24 39.57 -14.04
C PHE A 46 54.47 39.42 -13.14
N TRP A 47 55.58 40.11 -13.45
CA TRP A 47 56.82 40.00 -12.68
C TRP A 47 56.74 40.76 -11.34
N PHE A 48 56.12 41.94 -11.32
CA PHE A 48 55.85 42.67 -10.06
C PHE A 48 54.70 42.03 -9.25
N GLY A 49 53.66 41.51 -9.92
CA GLY A 49 52.60 40.75 -9.25
C GLY A 49 53.10 39.46 -8.60
N SER A 50 54.03 38.75 -9.24
CA SER A 50 54.61 37.50 -8.72
C SER A 50 55.50 37.70 -7.49
N ARG A 51 56.13 38.87 -7.32
CA ARG A 51 56.97 39.16 -6.15
C ARG A 51 56.15 39.58 -4.94
N TYR A 52 55.02 40.28 -5.15
CA TYR A 52 54.05 40.57 -4.08
C TYR A 52 53.23 39.34 -3.68
N LEU A 53 52.96 38.41 -4.60
CA LEU A 53 52.26 37.15 -4.30
C LEU A 53 53.15 36.13 -3.57
N LYS A 54 54.48 36.18 -3.67
CA LYS A 54 55.37 35.26 -2.93
C LYS A 54 55.59 35.63 -1.46
N ILE A 55 55.37 36.90 -1.08
CA ILE A 55 55.45 37.34 0.32
C ILE A 55 54.12 37.08 1.07
N PHE A 56 53.04 36.77 0.34
CA PHE A 56 51.74 36.37 0.89
C PHE A 56 51.51 34.86 0.91
N TRP A 57 52.53 34.03 0.61
CA TRP A 57 52.39 32.56 0.54
C TRP A 57 53.31 31.78 1.50
N GLU A 58 53.94 32.46 2.46
CA GLU A 58 54.18 31.85 3.78
C GLU A 58 52.95 32.13 4.65
N ILE A 59 51.82 31.56 4.24
CA ILE A 59 50.67 31.44 5.13
C ILE A 59 50.99 30.23 6.00
N GLU A 60 51.46 30.50 7.22
CA GLU A 60 51.29 29.60 8.36
C GLU A 60 49.91 28.94 8.27
N ASP A 61 49.84 27.63 8.49
CA ASP A 61 48.60 26.85 8.60
C ASP A 61 47.44 27.74 9.03
N ILE A 62 46.50 28.01 8.13
CA ILE A 62 45.30 28.77 8.46
C ILE A 62 44.67 28.01 9.63
N LYS A 63 44.83 28.55 10.85
CA LYS A 63 44.17 28.03 12.04
C LYS A 63 42.70 27.96 11.67
N VAL A 64 42.18 26.74 11.48
CA VAL A 64 40.75 26.53 11.35
C VAL A 64 40.16 26.93 12.69
N ILE A 65 39.72 28.19 12.80
CA ILE A 65 39.18 28.75 14.04
C ILE A 65 37.85 28.04 14.28
N ARG A 66 37.86 27.10 15.22
CA ARG A 66 36.65 26.45 15.70
C ARG A 66 35.99 27.34 16.74
N TYR A 67 34.75 27.75 16.50
CA TYR A 67 33.99 28.56 17.45
C TYR A 67 33.60 27.72 18.67
N LYS A 68 33.48 28.38 19.83
CA LYS A 68 32.98 27.76 21.05
C LYS A 68 31.56 27.24 20.81
N ALA A 69 31.32 25.97 21.14
CA ALA A 69 30.02 25.32 21.00
C ALA A 69 28.92 26.14 21.69
N PHE A 70 27.81 26.40 21.00
CA PHE A 70 26.64 27.00 21.62
C PHE A 70 26.03 26.00 22.61
N GLN A 71 25.77 26.43 23.84
CA GLN A 71 25.17 25.59 24.88
C GLN A 71 23.84 26.20 25.33
N PRO A 72 22.70 25.69 24.84
CA PRO A 72 21.40 26.10 25.35
C PRO A 72 21.20 25.63 26.79
N SER A 73 20.28 26.28 27.52
CA SER A 73 19.88 25.83 28.85
C SER A 73 19.26 24.43 28.80
N ASP A 74 19.58 23.62 29.80
CA ASP A 74 18.96 22.31 29.99
C ASP A 74 17.46 22.45 30.33
N PHE A 75 16.70 21.39 30.05
CA PHE A 75 15.30 21.28 30.43
C PHE A 75 15.15 21.15 31.94
N VAL A 76 14.25 21.96 32.52
CA VAL A 76 13.93 21.96 33.95
C VAL A 76 12.50 21.46 34.14
N CYS A 77 12.29 20.50 35.05
CA CYS A 77 10.94 20.03 35.36
C CYS A 77 10.09 21.18 35.92
N PRO A 78 8.83 21.34 35.47
CA PRO A 78 7.89 22.23 36.16
C PRO A 78 7.61 21.74 37.59
N ASN A 79 7.19 22.64 38.49
CA ASN A 79 6.89 22.33 39.89
C ASN A 79 5.92 21.13 39.99
N GLN A 80 6.39 20.02 40.55
CA GLN A 80 5.63 18.78 40.75
C GLN A 80 4.93 18.81 42.12
N CYS A 81 3.76 18.15 42.23
CA CYS A 81 3.13 17.90 43.53
C CYS A 81 4.03 17.01 44.40
N THR A 82 4.04 17.26 45.71
CA THR A 82 4.90 16.58 46.69
C THR A 82 4.45 15.20 47.16
N ASN A 83 3.38 14.62 46.59
CA ASN A 83 2.82 13.35 47.06
C ASN A 83 2.80 12.28 45.95
N ASP A 84 3.85 11.45 45.92
CA ASP A 84 3.87 10.18 45.18
C ASP A 84 2.99 9.15 45.93
N ILE A 85 1.68 9.21 45.73
CA ILE A 85 0.81 8.10 46.13
C ILE A 85 0.94 7.01 45.06
N LEU A 86 1.87 6.09 45.28
CA LEU A 86 1.92 4.79 44.62
C LEU A 86 0.68 3.98 45.03
N LEU A 87 -0.45 4.23 44.37
CA LEU A 87 -1.55 3.28 44.36
C LEU A 87 -1.06 2.02 43.65
N ASP A 88 -0.95 0.93 44.40
CA ASP A 88 -0.64 -0.41 43.88
C ASP A 88 -1.66 -0.77 42.78
N VAL A 89 -1.23 -0.72 41.53
CA VAL A 89 -2.08 -1.04 40.37
C VAL A 89 -2.10 -2.57 40.19
N ASN A 90 -2.69 -3.26 41.16
CA ASN A 90 -2.96 -4.70 41.11
C ASN A 90 -4.46 -5.01 41.07
N THR A 91 -5.25 -4.20 40.38
CA THR A 91 -6.56 -4.61 39.89
C THR A 91 -6.44 -4.99 38.42
N PHE A 92 -6.00 -6.23 38.18
CA PHE A 92 -6.25 -6.92 36.92
C PHE A 92 -7.77 -6.97 36.72
N GLN A 93 -8.35 -5.98 36.03
CA GLN A 93 -9.68 -6.16 35.46
C GLN A 93 -9.57 -7.34 34.49
N ASN A 94 -10.32 -8.39 34.80
CA ASN A 94 -10.38 -9.63 34.02
C ASN A 94 -10.84 -9.32 32.59
N VAL A 95 -9.92 -9.02 31.66
CA VAL A 95 -10.18 -9.26 30.25
C VAL A 95 -10.44 -10.75 30.15
N THR A 96 -11.69 -11.10 29.87
CA THR A 96 -12.08 -12.51 29.79
C THR A 96 -11.22 -13.19 28.72
N LEU A 97 -10.69 -14.38 29.00
CA LEU A 97 -9.96 -15.26 28.05
C LEU A 97 -10.76 -15.60 26.76
N ARG A 98 -11.94 -15.00 26.58
CA ARG A 98 -12.88 -15.22 25.49
C ARG A 98 -12.67 -14.27 24.30
N THR A 99 -11.75 -13.29 24.36
CA THR A 99 -11.46 -12.37 23.23
C THR A 99 -10.05 -12.52 22.65
N GLU A 100 -9.91 -12.39 21.32
CA GLU A 100 -8.61 -12.26 20.64
C GLU A 100 -7.96 -10.89 20.95
N GLU A 101 -6.62 -10.81 20.87
CA GLU A 101 -5.84 -9.54 20.94
C GLU A 101 -6.05 -8.73 19.64
N GLY A 102 -7.24 -8.17 19.46
CA GLY A 102 -7.63 -7.43 18.25
C GLY A 102 -8.33 -6.12 18.55
N ILE A 103 -8.09 -5.09 17.73
CA ILE A 103 -8.74 -3.77 17.87
C ILE A 103 -9.65 -3.49 16.68
N LEU A 104 -10.90 -3.13 16.95
CA LEU A 104 -11.82 -2.67 15.90
C LEU A 104 -11.78 -1.15 15.83
N VAL A 105 -11.39 -0.59 14.69
CA VAL A 105 -11.40 0.85 14.43
C VAL A 105 -12.59 1.22 13.57
N LEU A 106 -13.49 2.02 14.10
CA LEU A 106 -14.68 2.53 13.41
C LEU A 106 -14.42 3.95 12.90
N SER A 107 -14.54 4.13 11.59
CA SER A 107 -14.36 5.43 10.93
C SER A 107 -15.50 5.68 9.94
N ALA A 108 -15.94 6.93 9.80
CA ALA A 108 -16.94 7.28 8.78
C ALA A 108 -16.38 7.10 7.36
N ASN A 109 -15.08 7.34 7.19
CA ASN A 109 -14.37 7.20 5.93
C ASN A 109 -13.01 6.52 6.17
N PRO A 110 -12.94 5.17 6.07
CA PRO A 110 -11.71 4.41 6.27
C PRO A 110 -10.52 4.93 5.45
N SER A 111 -10.75 5.40 4.22
CA SER A 111 -9.69 5.95 3.37
C SER A 111 -9.09 7.25 3.93
N LYS A 112 -9.92 8.10 4.56
CA LYS A 112 -9.47 9.36 5.17
C LYS A 112 -8.63 9.11 6.42
N LEU A 113 -8.90 8.04 7.18
CA LEU A 113 -8.13 7.67 8.37
C LEU A 113 -6.64 7.48 8.06
N TYR A 114 -6.29 6.89 6.92
CA TYR A 114 -4.90 6.68 6.50
C TYR A 114 -4.19 7.98 6.06
N VAL A 115 -4.94 9.03 5.76
CA VAL A 115 -4.41 10.30 5.23
C VAL A 115 -4.37 11.39 6.31
N SER A 116 -5.37 11.43 7.19
CA SER A 116 -5.54 12.47 8.21
C SER A 116 -4.40 12.46 9.25
N SER A 117 -4.03 13.64 9.78
CA SER A 117 -2.96 13.74 10.78
C SER A 117 -3.29 12.96 12.06
N ASN A 118 -4.52 13.09 12.58
CA ASN A 118 -4.98 12.34 13.74
C ASN A 118 -5.02 10.82 13.47
N GLY A 119 -5.58 10.41 12.33
CA GLY A 119 -5.68 9.00 11.96
C GLY A 119 -4.31 8.34 11.80
N LYS A 120 -3.36 8.99 11.11
CA LYS A 120 -1.97 8.51 11.01
C LYS A 120 -1.31 8.28 12.37
N LYS A 121 -1.53 9.17 13.35
CA LYS A 121 -0.97 9.04 14.71
C LYS A 121 -1.64 7.91 15.50
N ILE A 122 -2.96 7.73 15.38
CA ILE A 122 -3.67 6.59 15.96
C ILE A 122 -3.09 5.29 15.40
N LEU A 123 -3.03 5.16 14.06
CA LEU A 123 -2.50 3.97 13.40
C LEU A 123 -1.02 3.72 13.74
N GLN A 124 -0.20 4.77 13.89
CA GLN A 124 1.19 4.66 14.32
C GLN A 124 1.32 4.02 15.71
N GLN A 125 0.48 4.41 16.67
CA GLN A 125 0.49 3.81 18.00
C GLN A 125 -0.02 2.37 17.98
N LEU A 126 -1.11 2.08 17.26
CA LEU A 126 -1.64 0.72 17.11
C LEU A 126 -0.59 -0.22 16.48
N ASN A 127 0.09 0.24 15.42
CA ASN A 127 1.20 -0.47 14.82
C ASN A 127 2.34 -0.69 15.83
N ALA A 128 2.64 0.29 16.69
CA ALA A 128 3.69 0.16 17.69
C ALA A 128 3.36 -0.81 18.83
N PHE A 129 2.09 -1.11 19.10
CA PHE A 129 1.67 -2.14 20.05
C PHE A 129 1.69 -3.57 19.50
N ARG A 130 1.88 -3.75 18.18
CA ARG A 130 2.00 -5.06 17.49
C ARG A 130 0.66 -5.82 17.56
N ILE A 131 -0.44 -5.06 17.60
CA ILE A 131 -1.81 -5.58 17.66
C ILE A 131 -2.41 -5.53 16.26
N LEU A 132 -3.14 -6.59 15.90
CA LEU A 132 -3.94 -6.60 14.69
C LEU A 132 -5.16 -5.70 14.88
N TYR A 133 -5.37 -4.76 13.97
CA TYR A 133 -6.58 -3.94 13.94
C TYR A 133 -7.28 -4.04 12.61
N LYS A 134 -8.61 -3.89 12.64
CA LYS A 134 -9.45 -3.82 11.44
C LYS A 134 -10.16 -2.47 11.40
N VAL A 135 -9.99 -1.75 10.30
CA VAL A 135 -10.73 -0.51 10.06
C VAL A 135 -12.01 -0.83 9.31
N VAL A 136 -13.15 -0.41 9.86
CA VAL A 136 -14.49 -0.65 9.28
C VAL A 136 -15.24 0.66 9.15
N SER A 137 -16.04 0.79 8.08
CA SER A 137 -16.85 1.98 7.88
C SER A 137 -18.09 1.98 8.79
N LEU A 138 -18.37 3.11 9.44
CA LEU A 138 -19.61 3.34 10.20
C LEU A 138 -20.88 3.28 9.32
N LYS A 139 -20.73 3.27 8.00
CA LYS A 139 -21.83 3.12 7.03
C LYS A 139 -22.24 1.66 6.82
N GLU A 140 -21.44 0.70 7.27
CA GLU A 140 -21.78 -0.72 7.14
C GLU A 140 -22.95 -1.09 8.07
N PRO A 141 -23.96 -1.83 7.59
CA PRO A 141 -25.15 -2.14 8.39
C PRO A 141 -24.89 -3.19 9.48
N THR A 142 -23.88 -4.05 9.30
CA THR A 142 -23.53 -5.14 10.22
C THR A 142 -22.04 -5.40 10.19
N ILE A 143 -21.44 -5.62 11.36
CA ILE A 143 -20.03 -5.96 11.50
C ILE A 143 -19.92 -7.34 12.15
N ASN A 144 -19.01 -8.17 11.66
CA ASN A 144 -18.72 -9.45 12.30
C ASN A 144 -17.82 -9.23 13.53
N LEU A 145 -18.35 -9.45 14.73
CA LEU A 145 -17.69 -9.15 16.00
C LEU A 145 -17.20 -10.40 16.75
N ASN A 146 -17.77 -11.58 16.48
CA ASN A 146 -17.43 -12.83 17.17
C ASN A 146 -17.39 -14.02 16.20
N PHE A 147 -16.66 -15.07 16.59
CA PHE A 147 -16.66 -16.35 15.91
C PHE A 147 -16.97 -17.45 16.95
N GLY A 148 -18.16 -18.06 16.83
CA GLY A 148 -18.69 -18.93 17.88
C GLY A 148 -18.78 -18.17 19.21
N ASP A 149 -18.17 -18.74 20.26
CA ASP A 149 -18.12 -18.12 21.58
C ASP A 149 -16.94 -17.16 21.79
N THR A 150 -16.04 -17.02 20.81
CA THR A 150 -14.88 -16.13 20.93
C THR A 150 -15.14 -14.77 20.30
N GLY A 151 -14.90 -13.69 21.06
CA GLY A 151 -14.94 -12.32 20.54
C GLY A 151 -13.67 -11.99 19.75
N LEU A 152 -13.81 -11.34 18.59
CA LEU A 152 -12.68 -11.05 17.71
C LEU A 152 -11.86 -9.82 18.16
N TYR A 153 -12.44 -8.96 18.99
CA TYR A 153 -11.83 -7.69 19.37
C TYR A 153 -11.89 -7.47 20.88
N SER A 154 -10.78 -7.08 21.50
CA SER A 154 -10.69 -6.75 22.93
C SER A 154 -10.95 -5.27 23.22
N LEU A 155 -10.87 -4.41 22.19
CA LEU A 155 -11.07 -2.97 22.29
C LEU A 155 -11.72 -2.42 21.02
N ILE A 156 -12.64 -1.46 21.17
CA ILE A 156 -13.25 -0.73 20.06
C ILE A 156 -12.83 0.74 20.12
N LEU A 157 -12.29 1.25 19.02
CA LEU A 157 -11.88 2.63 18.85
C LEU A 157 -12.77 3.32 17.82
N VAL A 158 -13.28 4.49 18.17
CA VAL A 158 -14.13 5.32 17.32
C VAL A 158 -13.39 6.63 17.01
N GLU A 159 -13.08 6.84 15.72
CA GLU A 159 -12.32 8.02 15.25
C GLU A 159 -13.13 9.32 15.35
N ASP A 160 -14.46 9.24 15.23
CA ASP A 160 -15.32 10.41 15.28
C ASP A 160 -16.61 10.07 16.03
N PHE A 161 -16.73 10.64 17.22
CA PHE A 161 -17.89 10.46 18.09
C PHE A 161 -19.21 10.90 17.42
N TYR A 162 -19.23 12.02 16.70
CA TYR A 162 -20.48 12.53 16.12
C TYR A 162 -20.95 11.69 14.94
N GLU A 163 -20.03 11.18 14.13
CA GLU A 163 -20.37 10.23 13.06
C GLU A 163 -20.86 8.89 13.61
N TYR A 164 -20.33 8.45 14.75
CA TYR A 164 -20.85 7.27 15.45
C TYR A 164 -22.30 7.49 15.91
N LEU A 165 -22.65 8.66 16.42
CA LEU A 165 -24.04 8.96 16.81
C LEU A 165 -25.01 8.95 15.61
N LYS A 166 -24.55 9.38 14.43
CA LYS A 166 -25.32 9.33 13.18
C LYS A 166 -25.48 7.91 12.61
N SER A 167 -24.69 6.95 13.08
CA SER A 167 -24.73 5.57 12.60
C SER A 167 -26.02 4.85 12.99
N SER A 168 -26.36 3.79 12.24
CA SER A 168 -27.62 3.07 12.41
C SER A 168 -27.79 2.50 13.83
N SER A 169 -29.01 2.58 14.37
CA SER A 169 -29.33 2.04 15.70
C SER A 169 -29.04 0.54 15.81
N ASN A 170 -29.22 -0.23 14.73
CA ASN A 170 -28.88 -1.66 14.68
C ASN A 170 -27.39 -1.91 14.87
N LEU A 171 -26.53 -1.11 14.22
CA LEU A 171 -25.08 -1.23 14.36
C LEU A 171 -24.66 -0.91 15.81
N ARG A 172 -25.15 0.20 16.36
CA ARG A 172 -24.87 0.59 17.76
C ARG A 172 -25.37 -0.44 18.76
N GLY A 173 -26.56 -1.00 18.53
CA GLY A 173 -27.11 -2.08 19.35
C GLY A 173 -26.28 -3.36 19.30
N SER A 174 -25.77 -3.74 18.13
CA SER A 174 -24.88 -4.89 17.97
C SER A 174 -23.54 -4.70 18.68
N ILE A 175 -22.94 -3.50 18.55
CA ILE A 175 -21.70 -3.14 19.25
C ILE A 175 -21.91 -3.12 20.76
N SER A 176 -22.97 -2.49 21.25
CA SER A 176 -23.30 -2.46 22.70
C SER A 176 -23.54 -3.87 23.25
N GLY A 177 -24.28 -4.72 22.51
CA GLY A 177 -24.49 -6.11 22.89
C GLY A 177 -23.19 -6.92 22.95
N TYR A 178 -22.27 -6.69 22.01
CA TYR A 178 -20.94 -7.29 22.03
C TYR A 178 -20.10 -6.81 23.22
N CYS A 179 -20.04 -5.50 23.47
CA CYS A 179 -19.29 -4.92 24.58
C CYS A 179 -19.77 -5.43 25.94
N LYS A 180 -21.09 -5.57 26.12
CA LYS A 180 -21.69 -6.16 27.33
C LYS A 180 -21.34 -7.64 27.48
N LYS A 181 -21.50 -8.44 26.41
CA LYS A 181 -21.25 -9.89 26.44
C LYS A 181 -19.79 -10.23 26.74
N TYR A 182 -18.84 -9.48 26.18
CA TYR A 182 -17.41 -9.78 26.24
C TYR A 182 -16.62 -8.85 27.18
N LYS A 183 -17.28 -7.88 27.83
CA LYS A 183 -16.67 -6.85 28.68
C LYS A 183 -15.58 -6.07 27.94
N VAL A 184 -15.92 -5.59 26.74
CA VAL A 184 -15.01 -4.83 25.87
C VAL A 184 -15.22 -3.33 26.06
N GLY A 185 -14.14 -2.61 26.31
CA GLY A 185 -14.14 -1.15 26.47
C GLY A 185 -14.17 -0.39 25.14
N MET A 186 -14.51 0.91 25.20
CA MET A 186 -14.57 1.78 24.02
C MET A 186 -13.75 3.06 24.20
N ILE A 187 -13.09 3.50 23.13
CA ILE A 187 -12.40 4.80 23.07
C ILE A 187 -13.07 5.67 22.01
N PHE A 188 -13.40 6.91 22.36
CA PHE A 188 -14.00 7.89 21.48
C PHE A 188 -13.11 9.12 21.32
N MET A 189 -12.82 9.45 20.07
CA MET A 189 -12.23 10.74 19.70
C MET A 189 -13.37 11.73 19.41
N VAL A 190 -13.40 12.83 20.15
CA VAL A 190 -14.42 13.87 20.02
C VAL A 190 -13.81 15.04 19.24
N PRO A 191 -14.16 15.21 17.95
CA PRO A 191 -13.57 16.28 17.14
C PRO A 191 -14.06 17.65 17.63
N ASN A 192 -13.26 18.68 17.36
CA ASN A 192 -13.63 20.06 17.63
C ASN A 192 -14.50 20.60 16.48
N VAL A 193 -15.80 20.79 16.73
CA VAL A 193 -16.81 21.18 15.72
C VAL A 193 -17.59 22.42 16.19
N ASP A 194 -18.09 23.23 15.25
CA ASP A 194 -18.89 24.43 15.54
C ASP A 194 -20.14 24.12 16.37
N SER A 195 -20.29 24.82 17.49
CA SER A 195 -21.38 24.66 18.47
C SER A 195 -22.80 24.87 17.93
N LYS A 196 -22.94 25.39 16.70
CA LYS A 196 -24.25 25.77 16.14
C LYS A 196 -25.08 24.60 15.59
N ASN A 197 -24.48 23.43 15.31
CA ASN A 197 -25.15 22.36 14.55
C ASN A 197 -25.09 20.95 15.16
N VAL A 198 -24.84 20.80 16.46
CA VAL A 198 -24.66 19.47 17.05
C VAL A 198 -25.62 19.25 18.22
N PHE A 199 -26.40 18.17 18.13
CA PHE A 199 -27.27 17.62 19.18
C PHE A 199 -26.54 17.60 20.54
N LEU A 200 -26.78 18.62 21.36
CA LEU A 200 -26.15 18.79 22.68
C LEU A 200 -26.90 18.10 23.82
N GLU A 201 -28.03 17.47 23.51
CA GLU A 201 -28.79 16.63 24.43
C GLU A 201 -28.90 15.21 23.86
N ASN A 202 -27.86 14.40 24.04
CA ASN A 202 -27.97 12.97 23.78
C ASN A 202 -28.06 12.20 25.10
N ASN A 203 -29.25 11.72 25.42
CA ASN A 203 -29.52 10.92 26.63
C ASN A 203 -28.84 9.54 26.59
N GLU A 204 -28.40 9.06 25.42
CA GLU A 204 -27.80 7.72 25.27
C GLU A 204 -26.45 7.57 26.00
N PHE A 205 -25.64 8.64 26.05
CA PHE A 205 -24.30 8.62 26.67
C PHE A 205 -24.21 9.47 27.94
N MET A 206 -25.30 10.11 28.38
CA MET A 206 -25.34 10.99 29.58
C MET A 206 -24.29 12.13 29.60
N LEU A 207 -23.64 12.44 28.47
CA LEU A 207 -22.71 13.56 28.30
C LEU A 207 -23.51 14.86 28.17
N LYS A 208 -23.78 15.52 29.29
CA LYS A 208 -24.44 16.83 29.31
C LYS A 208 -23.40 17.94 29.07
N ASN A 209 -23.64 18.80 28.08
CA ASN A 209 -22.88 20.03 27.79
C ASN A 209 -21.40 19.80 27.42
N ILE A 210 -21.13 19.36 26.18
CA ILE A 210 -19.79 19.36 25.57
C ILE A 210 -19.45 20.79 25.10
N GLN A 211 -18.26 21.29 25.45
CA GLN A 211 -17.80 22.64 25.10
C GLN A 211 -16.68 22.58 24.05
N PRO A 212 -16.99 22.72 22.74
CA PRO A 212 -15.97 22.81 21.69
C PRO A 212 -15.29 24.19 21.67
N LYS A 213 -14.21 24.30 20.88
CA LYS A 213 -13.41 25.53 20.65
C LYS A 213 -12.98 26.24 21.92
N GLN A 214 -12.43 25.48 22.85
CA GLN A 214 -11.90 26.04 24.10
C GLN A 214 -10.40 26.27 23.97
N TYR A 215 -9.95 27.39 24.54
CA TYR A 215 -8.55 27.67 24.75
C TYR A 215 -8.13 27.10 26.12
N VAL A 216 -7.03 26.36 26.14
CA VAL A 216 -6.55 25.68 27.35
C VAL A 216 -5.07 26.00 27.55
N SER A 217 -4.73 26.68 28.64
CA SER A 217 -3.34 27.03 28.97
C SER A 217 -2.72 26.10 30.01
N ASN A 218 -3.52 25.66 31.00
CA ASN A 218 -3.06 24.80 32.09
C ASN A 218 -3.81 23.47 32.02
N LEU A 219 -3.08 22.37 32.13
CA LEU A 219 -3.65 21.03 32.22
C LEU A 219 -3.09 20.29 33.42
N PHE A 220 -3.95 19.51 34.07
CA PHE A 220 -3.62 18.73 35.27
C PHE A 220 -4.04 17.28 35.09
N ILE A 221 -3.12 16.36 35.40
CA ILE A 221 -3.43 14.93 35.42
C ILE A 221 -3.94 14.56 36.81
N ASN A 222 -5.17 14.05 36.87
CA ASN A 222 -5.84 13.74 38.13
C ASN A 222 -5.17 12.55 38.86
N THR A 223 -4.99 12.69 40.17
CA THR A 223 -4.39 11.66 41.04
C THR A 223 -5.32 10.47 41.27
N SER A 224 -6.64 10.68 41.25
CA SER A 224 -7.64 9.65 41.47
C SER A 224 -7.87 8.73 40.26
N SER A 225 -7.33 9.09 39.09
CA SER A 225 -7.54 8.33 37.86
C SER A 225 -6.74 7.02 37.83
N THR A 226 -7.40 5.93 37.45
CA THR A 226 -6.80 4.60 37.30
C THR A 226 -6.14 4.35 35.93
N ILE A 227 -6.34 5.25 34.95
CA ILE A 227 -5.80 5.09 33.60
C ILE A 227 -4.29 5.35 33.51
N PRO A 228 -3.75 6.46 34.05
CA PRO A 228 -2.31 6.75 33.96
C PRO A 228 -1.46 5.59 34.51
N PHE A 229 -0.59 5.05 33.66
CA PHE A 229 0.34 3.96 33.99
C PHE A 229 1.78 4.39 33.68
N ILE A 230 2.07 4.72 32.42
CA ILE A 230 3.33 5.32 32.01
C ILE A 230 3.36 6.80 32.40
N THR A 231 2.24 7.50 32.28
CA THR A 231 2.14 8.92 32.64
C THR A 231 2.20 9.09 34.16
N LYS A 232 2.99 10.06 34.65
CA LYS A 232 2.98 10.44 36.07
C LYS A 232 1.65 11.05 36.48
N ARG A 233 1.24 10.82 37.72
CA ARG A 233 0.04 11.46 38.31
C ARG A 233 0.41 12.80 38.95
N CYS A 234 -0.57 13.67 39.18
CA CYS A 234 -0.36 15.03 39.75
C CYS A 234 0.65 15.89 38.97
N LEU A 235 0.56 15.87 37.64
CA LEU A 235 1.37 16.72 36.78
C LEU A 235 0.63 17.98 36.39
N LYS A 236 1.29 19.13 36.57
CA LYS A 236 0.88 20.40 35.98
C LYS A 236 1.63 20.61 34.66
N ILE A 237 0.88 20.90 33.60
CA ILE A 237 1.41 21.09 32.25
C ILE A 237 1.16 22.55 31.86
N ASP A 238 2.23 23.35 31.90
CA ASP A 238 2.21 24.80 31.65
C ASP A 238 2.65 25.17 30.23
N SER A 239 3.14 24.21 29.44
CA SER A 239 3.95 24.46 28.23
C SER A 239 3.29 24.00 26.93
N ILE A 240 1.97 23.96 26.86
CA ILE A 240 1.28 23.73 25.57
C ILE A 240 0.99 25.10 25.00
N ARG A 241 1.54 25.42 23.81
CA ARG A 241 1.10 26.58 22.99
C ARG A 241 -0.01 26.08 22.07
N PRO A 242 -1.29 26.11 22.47
CA PRO A 242 -2.36 25.56 21.65
C PRO A 242 -2.68 26.56 20.54
N HIS A 243 -3.08 26.07 19.36
CA HIS A 243 -3.80 26.93 18.44
C HIS A 243 -5.13 27.37 19.08
N ILE A 244 -5.56 28.61 18.80
CA ILE A 244 -6.57 29.37 19.56
C ILE A 244 -7.93 28.67 19.73
N ASP A 245 -8.28 27.68 18.89
CA ASP A 245 -9.54 26.92 19.00
C ASP A 245 -9.30 25.41 18.78
N SER A 246 -8.63 24.71 19.70
CA SER A 246 -8.18 23.33 19.43
C SER A 246 -8.68 22.24 20.37
N TRP A 247 -9.35 22.61 21.47
CA TRP A 247 -9.81 21.65 22.47
C TRP A 247 -11.32 21.64 22.61
N THR A 248 -11.84 20.44 22.90
CA THR A 248 -13.21 20.17 23.33
C THR A 248 -13.15 19.75 24.79
N LEU A 249 -13.90 20.44 25.65
CA LEU A 249 -13.94 20.17 27.09
C LEU A 249 -15.26 19.51 27.51
N PHE A 250 -15.17 18.68 28.54
CA PHE A 250 -16.27 17.97 29.16
C PHE A 250 -16.50 18.51 30.57
N ASN A 251 -17.77 18.70 30.93
CA ASN A 251 -18.15 19.07 32.30
C ASN A 251 -18.05 17.87 33.26
N SER A 252 -17.72 18.15 34.52
CA SER A 252 -17.77 17.16 35.60
C SER A 252 -19.19 16.60 35.78
N SER A 253 -19.32 15.28 35.90
CA SER A 253 -20.59 14.61 36.22
C SER A 253 -20.32 13.42 37.15
N VAL A 254 -21.36 12.94 37.85
CA VAL A 254 -21.25 11.75 38.72
C VAL A 254 -20.92 10.47 37.92
N TYR A 255 -21.24 10.46 36.62
CA TYR A 255 -20.99 9.32 35.73
C TYR A 255 -19.58 9.32 35.15
N PHE A 256 -18.91 10.47 35.11
CA PHE A 256 -17.60 10.63 34.48
C PHE A 256 -16.52 10.98 35.50
N SER A 257 -15.42 10.25 35.46
CA SER A 257 -14.19 10.59 36.19
C SER A 257 -13.23 11.36 35.30
N SER A 258 -12.64 12.44 35.83
CA SER A 258 -11.66 13.26 35.13
C SER A 258 -10.30 12.56 35.08
N ILE A 259 -9.69 12.48 33.89
CA ILE A 259 -8.31 12.01 33.72
C ILE A 259 -7.38 13.22 33.53
N LEU A 260 -7.77 14.14 32.66
CA LEU A 260 -7.02 15.35 32.32
C LEU A 260 -7.94 16.57 32.51
N SER A 261 -7.76 17.30 33.61
CA SER A 261 -8.55 18.49 33.95
C SER A 261 -7.83 19.78 33.50
N VAL A 262 -8.60 20.84 33.25
CA VAL A 262 -8.06 22.17 32.92
C VAL A 262 -7.63 22.91 34.19
N ASN A 263 -8.40 22.76 35.27
CA ASN A 263 -8.11 23.35 36.56
C ASN A 263 -8.07 22.27 37.66
N LEU A 264 -7.42 22.60 38.77
CA LEU A 264 -7.39 21.77 39.99
C LEU A 264 -8.80 21.46 40.53
N THR A 265 -9.80 22.27 40.21
CA THR A 265 -11.19 22.14 40.67
C THR A 265 -12.01 21.08 39.93
N GLU A 266 -11.40 20.29 39.02
CA GLU A 266 -12.02 19.21 38.21
C GLU A 266 -13.26 19.59 37.37
N SER A 267 -13.69 20.85 37.38
CA SER A 267 -14.94 21.32 36.77
C SER A 267 -15.01 21.09 35.25
N LEU A 268 -13.88 21.28 34.56
CA LEU A 268 -13.72 21.07 33.13
C LEU A 268 -12.55 20.13 32.84
N SER A 269 -12.78 19.16 31.97
CA SER A 269 -11.82 18.11 31.64
C SER A 269 -11.68 17.90 30.14
N ALA A 270 -10.46 17.71 29.65
CA ALA A 270 -10.15 17.41 28.26
C ALA A 270 -10.20 15.92 27.95
N VAL A 271 -10.02 15.06 28.95
CA VAL A 271 -10.15 13.59 28.82
C VAL A 271 -10.93 13.08 30.03
N VAL A 272 -12.01 12.32 29.77
CA VAL A 272 -12.89 11.77 30.80
C VAL A 272 -13.15 10.28 30.58
N LYS A 273 -13.34 9.55 31.68
CA LYS A 273 -13.72 8.12 31.69
C LYS A 273 -15.15 7.96 32.20
N ASP A 274 -15.97 7.29 31.41
CA ASP A 274 -17.25 6.70 31.81
C ASP A 274 -16.98 5.33 32.45
N ASN A 275 -17.37 5.16 33.71
CA ASN A 275 -17.21 3.90 34.45
C ASN A 275 -18.29 2.86 34.09
N GLY A 276 -19.21 3.18 33.17
CA GLY A 276 -20.25 2.26 32.72
C GLY A 276 -21.41 2.11 33.72
N PHE A 277 -21.62 3.08 34.62
CA PHE A 277 -22.70 2.99 35.61
C PHE A 277 -24.11 2.94 34.97
N TYR A 278 -24.26 3.46 33.74
CA TYR A 278 -25.55 3.49 33.04
C TYR A 278 -25.80 2.25 32.17
N ASP A 279 -24.79 1.78 31.44
CA ASP A 279 -24.94 0.73 30.42
C ASP A 279 -23.96 -0.44 30.57
N ASP A 280 -23.20 -0.51 31.67
CA ASP A 280 -22.23 -1.56 31.98
C ASP A 280 -21.08 -1.68 30.95
N ILE A 281 -20.77 -0.57 30.26
CA ILE A 281 -19.67 -0.46 29.30
C ILE A 281 -18.76 0.70 29.71
N GLU A 282 -17.49 0.41 30.00
CA GLU A 282 -16.48 1.44 30.24
C GLU A 282 -16.08 2.14 28.93
N LYS A 283 -16.02 3.49 28.95
CA LYS A 283 -15.70 4.31 27.78
C LYS A 283 -14.74 5.43 28.15
N VAL A 284 -13.87 5.83 27.23
CA VAL A 284 -12.97 6.99 27.41
C VAL A 284 -13.15 7.97 26.26
N PHE A 285 -13.35 9.23 26.59
CA PHE A 285 -13.57 10.32 25.63
C PHE A 285 -12.38 11.26 25.60
N PHE A 286 -11.82 11.49 24.41
CA PHE A 286 -10.72 12.41 24.16
C PHE A 286 -11.23 13.66 23.45
N GLY A 287 -11.11 14.82 24.10
CA GLY A 287 -11.48 16.12 23.56
C GLY A 287 -10.31 16.92 22.97
N GLY A 288 -9.12 16.34 22.90
CA GLY A 288 -7.94 16.96 22.30
C GLY A 288 -7.50 16.26 21.01
N SER A 289 -6.87 17.01 20.10
CA SER A 289 -6.24 16.41 18.92
C SER A 289 -5.08 15.50 19.32
N MET A 290 -4.93 14.38 18.61
CA MET A 290 -3.74 13.50 18.66
C MET A 290 -2.45 14.23 18.24
N ASN A 291 -2.51 15.50 17.83
CA ASN A 291 -1.32 16.31 17.63
C ASN A 291 -0.60 16.69 18.93
N TYR A 292 -1.33 16.78 20.04
CA TYR A 292 -0.75 17.09 21.33
C TYR A 292 -0.08 15.87 21.95
N TRP A 293 1.16 16.02 22.40
CA TRP A 293 1.94 14.90 22.91
C TRP A 293 1.32 14.27 24.16
N ILE A 294 0.69 15.07 25.02
CA ILE A 294 0.03 14.56 26.22
C ILE A 294 -1.21 13.72 25.90
N ILE A 295 -1.98 14.09 24.87
CA ILE A 295 -3.13 13.30 24.41
C ILE A 295 -2.65 11.96 23.87
N GLN A 296 -1.57 11.96 23.08
CA GLN A 296 -0.95 10.73 22.60
C GLN A 296 -0.44 9.84 23.73
N LEU A 297 0.14 10.42 24.79
CA LEU A 297 0.64 9.70 25.95
C LEU A 297 -0.50 9.07 26.76
N LEU A 298 -1.58 9.81 27.03
CA LEU A 298 -2.77 9.29 27.71
C LEU A 298 -3.52 8.25 26.86
N PHE A 299 -3.54 8.42 25.54
CA PHE A 299 -4.10 7.45 24.62
C PHE A 299 -3.33 6.12 24.66
N HIS A 300 -2.00 6.17 24.75
CA HIS A 300 -1.16 4.99 24.96
C HIS A 300 -1.49 4.27 26.28
N ASP A 301 -1.62 5.01 27.39
CA ASP A 301 -2.03 4.46 28.68
C ASP A 301 -3.45 3.87 28.66
N THR A 302 -4.36 4.48 27.90
CA THR A 302 -5.75 3.98 27.76
C THR A 302 -5.80 2.65 27.02
N ILE A 303 -4.95 2.44 26.01
CA ILE A 303 -4.83 1.14 25.34
C ILE A 303 -4.29 0.08 26.33
N LEU A 304 -3.26 0.42 27.11
CA LEU A 304 -2.71 -0.48 28.14
C LEU A 304 -3.71 -0.79 29.26
N TYR A 305 -4.61 0.15 29.55
CA TYR A 305 -5.70 -0.04 30.52
C TYR A 305 -6.73 -1.07 30.01
N PHE A 306 -7.24 -0.90 28.79
CA PHE A 306 -8.24 -1.81 28.22
C PHE A 306 -7.66 -3.16 27.74
N GLU A 307 -6.38 -3.21 27.41
CA GLU A 307 -5.68 -4.44 27.02
C GLU A 307 -4.45 -4.68 27.92
N PRO A 308 -4.66 -5.18 29.15
CA PRO A 308 -3.62 -5.37 30.15
C PRO A 308 -2.59 -6.45 29.76
N ARG A 309 -2.91 -7.37 28.81
CA ARG A 309 -1.93 -8.35 28.29
C ARG A 309 -0.70 -7.65 27.72
N LEU A 310 -0.87 -6.44 27.15
CA LEU A 310 0.22 -5.65 26.59
C LEU A 310 1.19 -5.09 27.63
N LYS A 311 0.79 -4.93 28.90
CA LYS A 311 1.68 -4.39 29.95
C LYS A 311 2.92 -5.26 30.15
N SER A 312 2.83 -6.56 29.85
CA SER A 312 3.97 -7.47 29.85
C SER A 312 5.00 -7.13 28.77
N ARG A 313 4.54 -6.76 27.56
CA ARG A 313 5.40 -6.40 26.41
C ARG A 313 5.85 -4.93 26.46
N PHE A 314 5.00 -4.05 26.98
CA PHE A 314 5.18 -2.59 27.01
C PHE A 314 5.14 -2.07 28.45
N SER A 315 6.09 -2.55 29.27
CA SER A 315 6.26 -2.10 30.67
C SER A 315 6.78 -0.65 30.77
N TYR A 316 7.12 -0.18 31.97
CA TYR A 316 7.78 1.12 32.18
C TYR A 316 9.28 1.13 31.83
N LYS A 317 9.90 -0.04 31.63
CA LYS A 317 11.33 -0.12 31.31
C LYS A 317 11.60 0.20 29.84
N ARG A 318 12.63 1.00 29.56
CA ARG A 318 13.13 1.32 28.21
C ARG A 318 14.61 1.00 28.12
N TYR A 319 14.97 0.08 27.23
CA TYR A 319 16.36 -0.24 26.96
C TYR A 319 16.90 0.71 25.88
N LEU A 320 17.98 1.43 26.19
CA LEU A 320 18.54 2.46 25.32
C LEU A 320 20.00 2.15 24.99
N GLN A 321 20.27 1.86 23.72
CA GLN A 321 21.61 1.77 23.13
C GLN A 321 21.79 2.94 22.14
N ILE A 322 22.93 3.62 22.20
CA ILE A 322 23.28 4.72 21.29
C ILE A 322 24.56 4.32 20.55
N ASP A 323 24.40 4.10 19.23
CA ASP A 323 25.48 3.75 18.33
C ASP A 323 25.94 4.99 17.56
N ILE A 324 27.23 5.32 17.66
CA ILE A 324 27.88 6.41 16.95
C ILE A 324 28.60 5.83 15.73
N ASP A 325 27.96 5.88 14.57
CA ASP A 325 28.53 5.44 13.31
C ASP A 325 29.58 6.45 12.79
N ASP A 326 30.30 6.04 11.75
CA ASP A 326 31.22 6.91 10.99
C ASP A 326 32.40 7.47 11.79
N ILE A 327 32.89 6.72 12.78
CA ILE A 327 34.13 7.08 13.48
C ILE A 327 35.31 7.03 12.51
N PHE A 328 36.04 8.14 12.48
CA PHE A 328 37.07 8.55 11.53
C PHE A 328 36.58 8.99 10.14
N VAL A 329 35.31 8.83 9.81
CA VAL A 329 34.76 9.16 8.49
C VAL A 329 34.23 10.60 8.49
N GLY A 330 34.54 11.38 7.46
CA GLY A 330 34.04 12.75 7.30
C GLY A 330 34.93 13.63 6.42
N GLN A 331 34.38 14.76 5.97
CA GLN A 331 35.18 15.82 5.34
C GLN A 331 36.02 16.54 6.40
N GLN A 332 37.17 17.08 5.99
CA GLN A 332 37.99 17.90 6.89
C GLN A 332 37.18 19.10 7.41
N GLY A 333 37.26 19.36 8.71
CA GLY A 333 36.52 20.41 9.41
C GLY A 333 35.19 19.95 10.02
N THR A 334 34.73 18.72 9.79
CA THR A 334 33.47 18.20 10.37
C THR A 334 33.66 17.11 11.41
N ARG A 335 34.91 16.71 11.69
CA ARG A 335 35.23 15.59 12.58
C ARG A 335 35.40 16.07 14.03
N ILE A 336 35.35 15.13 14.96
CA ILE A 336 35.58 15.39 16.38
C ILE A 336 37.03 15.81 16.63
N VAL A 337 37.23 16.67 17.63
CA VAL A 337 38.56 17.06 18.14
C VAL A 337 38.69 16.59 19.59
N ALA A 338 39.89 16.70 20.18
CA ALA A 338 40.15 16.24 21.54
C ALA A 338 39.15 16.77 22.60
N GLU A 339 38.75 18.04 22.49
CA GLU A 339 37.75 18.66 23.39
C GLU A 339 36.36 18.00 23.30
N ASP A 340 35.99 17.45 22.14
CA ASP A 340 34.71 16.74 21.98
C ASP A 340 34.77 15.36 22.61
N VAL A 341 35.93 14.69 22.55
CA VAL A 341 36.14 13.39 23.21
C VAL A 341 35.98 13.52 24.72
N ASP A 342 36.55 14.57 25.33
CA ASP A 342 36.34 14.85 26.76
C ASP A 342 34.86 15.09 27.09
N TYR A 343 34.15 15.83 26.21
CA TYR A 343 32.73 16.08 26.39
C TYR A 343 31.87 14.82 26.20
N LEU A 344 32.27 13.92 25.31
CA LEU A 344 31.62 12.62 25.10
C LEU A 344 31.73 11.76 26.35
N ILE A 345 32.91 11.69 26.97
CA ILE A 345 33.14 10.99 28.25
C ILE A 345 32.32 11.63 29.37
N LYS A 346 32.33 12.97 29.47
CA LYS A 346 31.52 13.71 30.46
C LYS A 346 30.03 13.42 30.30
N THR A 347 29.53 13.43 29.06
CA THR A 347 28.12 13.16 28.77
C THR A 347 27.77 11.71 29.10
N GLN A 348 28.67 10.75 28.82
CA GLN A 348 28.50 9.36 29.22
C GLN A 348 28.35 9.23 30.75
N GLN A 349 29.16 9.95 31.54
CA GLN A 349 29.05 9.99 33.00
C GLN A 349 27.71 10.59 33.46
N ASN A 350 27.28 11.70 32.87
CA ASN A 350 25.98 12.31 33.18
C ASN A 350 24.80 11.37 32.84
N LEU A 351 24.89 10.64 31.72
CA LEU A 351 23.87 9.66 31.34
C LEU A 351 23.82 8.48 32.33
N ARG A 352 24.94 8.10 32.93
CA ARG A 352 25.00 7.07 33.98
C ARG A 352 24.25 7.43 35.26
N GLU A 353 23.96 8.71 35.50
CA GLU A 353 23.12 9.13 36.64
C GLU A 353 21.66 8.68 36.47
N ASN A 354 21.20 8.50 35.23
CA ASN A 354 19.82 8.12 34.93
C ASN A 354 19.71 6.75 34.21
N ILE A 355 20.82 6.19 33.73
CA ILE A 355 20.88 4.93 32.99
C ILE A 355 22.04 4.08 33.53
N ASP A 356 21.72 3.06 34.31
CA ASP A 356 22.72 2.17 34.92
C ASP A 356 23.69 1.61 33.88
N ASN A 357 25.00 1.73 34.16
CA ASN A 357 26.10 1.19 33.35
C ASN A 357 26.17 1.66 31.88
N PHE A 358 25.51 2.77 31.53
CA PHE A 358 25.48 3.27 30.15
C PHE A 358 26.88 3.47 29.54
N THR A 359 27.06 2.97 28.31
CA THR A 359 28.30 3.10 27.54
C THR A 359 27.99 3.30 26.05
N TYR A 360 28.64 4.29 25.41
CA TYR A 360 28.52 4.53 23.98
C TYR A 360 29.19 3.41 23.17
N THR A 361 28.61 3.11 22.02
CA THR A 361 29.08 2.08 21.09
C THR A 361 29.50 2.74 19.79
N LEU A 362 30.77 2.61 19.39
CA LEU A 362 31.44 3.37 18.32
C LEU A 362 31.68 2.50 17.07
N GLY A 363 31.12 2.91 15.94
CA GLY A 363 31.27 2.26 14.64
C GLY A 363 32.44 2.83 13.85
N TYR A 364 33.53 2.08 13.68
CA TYR A 364 34.76 2.59 13.08
C TYR A 364 35.03 2.08 11.67
N SER A 365 35.62 2.97 10.85
CA SER A 365 36.24 2.67 9.55
C SER A 365 37.72 3.03 9.58
N GLY A 366 38.59 2.06 9.82
CA GLY A 366 40.01 2.31 10.11
C GLY A 366 40.80 2.96 8.96
N TYR A 367 40.32 2.92 7.71
CA TYR A 367 40.99 3.54 6.57
C TYR A 367 41.15 5.06 6.71
N PHE A 368 40.26 5.72 7.47
CA PHE A 368 40.21 7.18 7.60
C PHE A 368 40.87 7.73 8.87
N PHE A 369 41.47 6.85 9.66
CA PHE A 369 42.27 7.23 10.83
C PHE A 369 43.41 8.17 10.40
N ARG A 370 43.56 9.31 11.08
CA ARG A 370 44.56 10.36 10.80
C ARG A 370 44.50 10.92 9.35
N LYS A 371 43.29 11.15 8.83
CA LYS A 371 43.07 11.83 7.54
C LYS A 371 42.35 13.18 7.67
N GLY A 372 42.23 13.69 8.89
CA GLY A 372 41.61 14.98 9.19
C GLY A 372 42.59 16.15 9.03
N ASN A 373 42.24 17.31 9.57
CA ASN A 373 43.20 18.38 9.84
C ASN A 373 43.97 18.11 11.15
N ILE A 374 44.98 18.92 11.48
CA ILE A 374 45.84 18.73 12.66
C ILE A 374 45.05 18.59 13.98
N LEU A 375 43.95 19.33 14.16
CA LEU A 375 43.12 19.25 15.37
C LEU A 375 42.29 17.97 15.40
N GLU A 376 41.79 17.53 14.25
CA GLU A 376 41.02 16.30 14.10
C GLU A 376 41.92 15.06 14.23
N GLU A 377 43.15 15.09 13.71
CA GLU A 377 44.13 14.02 13.90
C GLU A 377 44.48 13.82 15.37
N LYS A 378 44.69 14.92 16.11
CA LYS A 378 44.83 14.87 17.58
C LYS A 378 43.58 14.33 18.25
N GLY A 379 42.39 14.65 17.73
CA GLY A 379 41.12 14.08 18.19
C GLY A 379 41.05 12.57 17.98
N ASP A 380 41.43 12.07 16.81
CA ASP A 380 41.49 10.64 16.50
C ASP A 380 42.45 9.90 17.44
N GLU A 381 43.65 10.46 17.66
CA GLU A 381 44.66 9.89 18.57
C GLU A 381 44.16 9.85 20.00
N TYR A 382 43.59 10.96 20.48
CA TYR A 382 43.06 11.05 21.82
C TYR A 382 41.86 10.11 22.04
N LEU A 383 41.01 9.93 21.03
CA LEU A 383 39.94 8.93 21.08
C LEU A 383 40.51 7.51 21.21
N MET A 384 41.61 7.21 20.50
CA MET A 384 42.31 5.92 20.61
C MET A 384 42.99 5.72 21.97
N GLU A 385 43.56 6.77 22.56
CA GLU A 385 44.09 6.73 23.94
C GLU A 385 42.97 6.42 24.96
N LYS A 386 41.77 6.94 24.73
CA LYS A 386 40.59 6.74 25.59
C LYS A 386 39.69 5.57 25.18
N LYS A 387 40.13 4.71 24.26
CA LYS A 387 39.32 3.63 23.65
C LYS A 387 38.59 2.72 24.65
N ASP A 388 39.18 2.49 25.83
CA ASP A 388 38.64 1.58 26.85
C ASP A 388 37.42 2.15 27.59
N ASN A 389 37.11 3.44 27.40
CA ASN A 389 35.89 4.06 27.92
C ASN A 389 34.64 3.73 27.09
N PHE A 390 34.80 3.10 25.93
CA PHE A 390 33.76 2.89 24.96
C PHE A 390 33.75 1.44 24.46
N LEU A 391 32.63 1.02 23.88
CA LEU A 391 32.54 -0.22 23.12
C LEU A 391 32.66 0.08 21.63
N TRP A 392 33.22 -0.85 20.85
CA TRP A 392 33.47 -0.64 19.42
C TRP A 392 32.84 -1.72 18.56
N PHE A 393 32.43 -1.38 17.35
CA PHE A 393 31.98 -2.34 16.33
C PHE A 393 32.50 -1.97 14.94
N PRO A 394 32.72 -2.96 14.07
CA PRO A 394 33.21 -2.71 12.73
C PRO A 394 32.13 -2.06 11.84
N HIS A 395 32.53 -1.04 11.08
CA HIS A 395 31.68 -0.33 10.12
C HIS A 395 32.28 -0.30 8.70
N MET A 396 32.82 -1.45 8.25
CA MET A 396 33.63 -1.62 7.03
C MET A 396 34.96 -0.83 7.05
N TRP A 397 35.90 -1.14 6.16
CA TRP A 397 37.22 -0.48 6.16
C TRP A 397 37.19 0.91 5.53
N LYS A 398 36.66 1.06 4.30
CA LYS A 398 36.55 2.36 3.60
C LYS A 398 35.12 2.88 3.54
N HIS A 399 34.28 2.53 4.51
CA HIS A 399 32.85 2.86 4.46
C HIS A 399 32.19 2.39 3.14
N ASN A 400 32.55 1.17 2.70
CA ASN A 400 32.10 0.60 1.44
C ASN A 400 30.62 0.20 1.49
N HIS A 401 29.86 0.50 0.42
CA HIS A 401 28.50 0.00 0.26
C HIS A 401 28.52 -1.47 -0.16
N ALA A 402 27.79 -2.33 0.57
CA ALA A 402 27.84 -3.77 0.36
C ALA A 402 27.30 -4.22 -1.02
N GLN A 403 26.46 -3.39 -1.64
CA GLN A 403 25.80 -3.68 -2.92
C GLN A 403 26.71 -3.52 -4.14
N ASP A 404 27.81 -2.76 -4.02
CA ASP A 404 28.71 -2.43 -5.12
C ASP A 404 29.86 -3.45 -5.28
N HIS A 405 29.88 -4.49 -4.44
CA HIS A 405 31.03 -5.36 -4.29
C HIS A 405 30.64 -6.83 -4.11
N ASP A 406 31.46 -7.72 -4.68
CA ASP A 406 31.31 -9.16 -4.53
C ASP A 406 31.82 -9.66 -3.16
N GLU A 407 31.47 -10.91 -2.84
CA GLU A 407 31.82 -11.57 -1.57
C GLU A 407 33.32 -11.52 -1.26
N TYR A 408 34.18 -11.79 -2.24
CA TYR A 408 35.64 -11.81 -2.06
C TYR A 408 36.20 -10.45 -1.67
N TYR A 409 35.70 -9.38 -2.30
CA TYR A 409 36.12 -8.02 -1.99
C TYR A 409 35.66 -7.62 -0.58
N LEU A 410 34.41 -7.92 -0.21
CA LEU A 410 33.90 -7.66 1.13
C LEU A 410 34.75 -8.36 2.20
N LYS A 411 35.10 -9.64 2.00
CA LYS A 411 35.98 -10.38 2.92
C LYS A 411 37.35 -9.71 3.07
N ALA A 412 37.97 -9.28 1.96
CA ALA A 412 39.28 -8.63 2.00
C ALA A 412 39.24 -7.29 2.77
N VAL A 413 38.25 -6.45 2.47
CA VAL A 413 38.04 -5.15 3.14
C VAL A 413 37.70 -5.32 4.61
N MET A 414 36.86 -6.28 4.97
CA MET A 414 36.55 -6.60 6.38
C MET A 414 37.79 -7.11 7.13
N THR A 415 38.64 -7.91 6.48
CA THR A 415 39.90 -8.40 7.08
C THR A 415 40.84 -7.24 7.39
N GLN A 416 40.95 -6.24 6.50
CA GLN A 416 41.75 -5.04 6.77
C GLN A 416 41.24 -4.27 8.00
N ASN A 417 39.92 -4.10 8.12
CA ASN A 417 39.33 -3.44 9.29
C ASN A 417 39.54 -4.24 10.58
N ARG A 418 39.54 -5.58 10.47
CA ARG A 418 39.83 -6.47 11.59
C ARG A 418 41.26 -6.37 12.07
N LEU A 419 42.23 -6.39 11.16
CA LEU A 419 43.64 -6.19 11.48
C LEU A 419 43.89 -4.85 12.17
N PHE A 420 43.20 -3.79 11.74
CA PHE A 420 43.25 -2.50 12.42
C PHE A 420 42.79 -2.58 13.88
N ALA A 421 41.65 -3.20 14.16
CA ALA A 421 41.16 -3.35 15.53
C ALA A 421 42.05 -4.25 16.40
N GLU A 422 42.63 -5.31 15.83
CA GLU A 422 43.57 -6.19 16.52
C GLU A 422 44.87 -5.44 16.86
N ASN A 423 45.41 -4.64 15.93
CA ASN A 423 46.60 -3.83 16.14
C ASN A 423 46.42 -2.79 17.26
N PHE A 424 45.27 -2.10 17.26
CA PHE A 424 44.95 -1.12 18.29
C PHE A 424 44.33 -1.73 19.56
N LYS A 425 44.10 -3.05 19.60
CA LYS A 425 43.43 -3.79 20.69
C LYS A 425 42.12 -3.09 21.12
N LEU A 426 41.22 -2.84 20.17
CA LEU A 426 39.93 -2.19 20.45
C LEU A 426 39.00 -3.13 21.23
N PRO A 427 38.26 -2.64 22.25
CA PRO A 427 37.26 -3.44 22.97
C PRO A 427 36.00 -3.60 22.11
N LEU A 428 35.98 -4.65 21.29
CA LEU A 428 34.90 -4.93 20.35
C LEU A 428 33.70 -5.58 21.04
N VAL A 429 32.50 -5.16 20.65
CA VAL A 429 31.25 -5.85 21.00
C VAL A 429 31.22 -7.20 20.29
N LYS A 430 31.02 -8.28 21.05
CA LYS A 430 31.11 -9.64 20.53
C LYS A 430 29.99 -9.92 19.52
N GLY A 431 30.39 -10.22 18.28
CA GLY A 431 29.47 -10.63 17.22
C GLY A 431 28.50 -9.53 16.76
N TYR A 432 28.79 -8.25 17.05
CA TYR A 432 28.01 -7.10 16.58
C TYR A 432 28.74 -6.37 15.46
N ALA A 433 28.03 -6.09 14.36
CA ALA A 433 28.53 -5.29 13.25
C ALA A 433 27.37 -4.53 12.61
N VAL A 434 27.67 -3.42 11.93
CA VAL A 434 26.66 -2.62 11.21
C VAL A 434 27.24 -2.25 9.86
N SER A 435 26.49 -2.47 8.78
CA SER A 435 26.90 -2.06 7.44
C SER A 435 26.65 -0.56 7.23
N PRO A 436 27.53 0.15 6.52
CA PRO A 436 27.30 1.53 6.07
C PRO A 436 25.92 1.73 5.44
N GLN A 437 25.20 2.76 5.89
CA GLN A 437 23.82 3.09 5.49
C GLN A 437 22.82 1.92 5.61
N HIS A 438 23.13 0.89 6.41
CA HIS A 438 22.34 -0.34 6.55
C HIS A 438 22.14 -1.14 5.25
N ILE A 439 22.93 -0.83 4.21
CA ILE A 439 22.84 -1.48 2.89
C ILE A 439 23.18 -2.96 3.00
N GLY A 440 22.29 -3.79 2.47
CA GLY A 440 22.45 -5.24 2.43
C GLY A 440 21.96 -5.98 3.66
N VAL A 441 21.57 -5.27 4.73
CA VAL A 441 20.85 -5.88 5.87
C VAL A 441 19.38 -6.09 5.50
N TYR A 442 18.73 -5.04 4.96
CA TYR A 442 17.42 -5.14 4.34
C TYR A 442 17.26 -4.07 3.24
N PRO A 443 16.93 -4.42 1.98
CA PRO A 443 16.81 -5.78 1.43
C PRO A 443 18.07 -6.61 1.61
N VAL A 444 17.89 -7.89 1.94
CA VAL A 444 18.99 -8.80 2.35
C VAL A 444 19.94 -9.07 1.18
N LEU A 445 21.25 -8.95 1.40
CA LEU A 445 22.30 -9.37 0.47
C LEU A 445 23.08 -10.57 1.02
N ASN A 446 22.93 -11.74 0.38
CA ASN A 446 23.46 -13.01 0.90
C ASN A 446 25.00 -13.03 1.08
N HIS A 447 25.74 -12.36 0.21
CA HIS A 447 27.20 -12.29 0.30
C HIS A 447 27.68 -11.47 1.50
N LEU A 448 26.94 -10.44 1.91
CA LEU A 448 27.23 -9.66 3.13
C LEU A 448 27.18 -10.54 4.38
N TYR A 449 26.08 -11.29 4.56
CA TYR A 449 25.89 -12.19 5.71
C TYR A 449 26.96 -13.30 5.75
N THR A 450 27.37 -13.79 4.59
CA THR A 450 28.42 -14.82 4.47
C THR A 450 29.79 -14.25 4.89
N ALA A 451 30.16 -13.07 4.38
CA ALA A 451 31.39 -12.39 4.75
C ALA A 451 31.43 -12.02 6.24
N TRP A 452 30.32 -11.53 6.79
CA TRP A 452 30.19 -11.22 8.22
C TRP A 452 30.39 -12.42 9.13
N LYS A 453 29.78 -13.56 8.79
CA LYS A 453 29.91 -14.78 9.57
C LYS A 453 31.34 -15.32 9.54
N GLU A 454 32.02 -15.23 8.40
CA GLU A 454 33.38 -15.77 8.24
C GLU A 454 34.46 -14.89 8.89
N ILE A 455 34.40 -13.56 8.70
CA ILE A 455 35.47 -12.66 9.15
C ILE A 455 35.27 -12.22 10.61
N TRP A 456 34.03 -11.91 10.99
CA TRP A 456 33.72 -11.29 12.29
C TRP A 456 32.93 -12.21 13.21
N ASN A 457 32.45 -13.36 12.72
CA ASN A 457 31.50 -14.23 13.43
C ASN A 457 30.29 -13.44 13.96
N VAL A 458 29.73 -12.57 13.11
CA VAL A 458 28.58 -11.73 13.47
C VAL A 458 27.37 -12.60 13.81
N THR A 459 26.80 -12.34 14.97
CA THR A 459 25.54 -12.94 15.44
C THR A 459 24.43 -11.91 15.56
N ILE A 460 24.76 -10.61 15.61
CA ILE A 460 23.82 -9.51 15.84
C ILE A 460 24.15 -8.33 14.92
N THR A 461 23.14 -7.70 14.35
CA THR A 461 23.24 -6.42 13.61
C THR A 461 21.97 -5.60 13.86
N SER A 462 21.91 -4.37 13.37
CA SER A 462 20.72 -3.53 13.41
C SER A 462 20.42 -2.87 12.06
N THR A 463 19.15 -2.55 11.81
CA THR A 463 18.70 -1.83 10.60
C THR A 463 17.48 -0.96 10.86
N GLU A 464 17.40 0.17 10.16
CA GLU A 464 16.22 1.04 10.15
C GLU A 464 15.25 0.74 8.99
N GLU A 465 15.59 -0.19 8.09
CA GLU A 465 14.90 -0.38 6.82
C GLU A 465 13.74 -1.39 6.85
N TYR A 466 13.65 -2.22 7.90
CA TYR A 466 12.72 -3.36 7.94
C TYR A 466 11.49 -3.14 8.84
N PRO A 467 10.27 -3.49 8.39
CA PRO A 467 9.93 -3.85 7.01
C PRO A 467 9.93 -2.64 6.08
N HIS A 468 9.84 -1.42 6.63
CA HIS A 468 9.97 -0.14 5.94
C HIS A 468 10.61 0.90 6.86
N PHE A 469 11.28 1.90 6.27
CA PHE A 469 11.87 3.01 7.03
C PHE A 469 10.82 3.83 7.78
N LYS A 470 9.63 4.02 7.20
CA LYS A 470 8.49 4.71 7.81
C LYS A 470 7.21 3.88 7.69
N PRO A 471 6.28 3.97 8.65
CA PRO A 471 6.37 4.74 9.90
C PRO A 471 7.29 4.10 10.94
N MET A 472 7.89 4.89 11.84
CA MET A 472 8.89 4.41 12.82
C MET A 472 8.33 3.31 13.76
N GLY A 473 7.07 3.46 14.21
CA GLY A 473 6.40 2.45 15.04
C GLY A 473 6.14 1.12 14.31
N GLY A 474 6.33 1.07 13.00
CA GLY A 474 6.20 -0.12 12.16
C GLY A 474 7.48 -0.96 12.05
N ARG A 475 8.64 -0.47 12.54
CA ARG A 475 9.91 -1.20 12.44
C ARG A 475 9.92 -2.45 13.33
N ARG A 476 10.57 -3.50 12.84
CA ARG A 476 10.57 -4.85 13.44
C ARG A 476 11.98 -5.44 13.47
N GLY A 477 12.19 -6.42 14.35
CA GLY A 477 13.37 -7.29 14.29
C GLY A 477 13.11 -8.51 13.42
N PHE A 478 14.17 -9.24 13.07
CA PHE A 478 14.08 -10.57 12.46
C PHE A 478 15.37 -11.37 12.62
N ARG A 479 15.33 -12.68 12.38
CA ARG A 479 16.52 -13.52 12.25
C ARG A 479 16.69 -14.00 10.81
N TYR A 480 17.94 -13.98 10.33
CA TYR A 480 18.31 -14.51 9.02
C TYR A 480 19.68 -15.18 9.09
N ARG A 481 19.78 -16.46 8.66
CA ARG A 481 21.03 -17.26 8.68
C ARG A 481 21.74 -17.28 10.04
N ASN A 482 20.98 -17.39 11.14
CA ASN A 482 21.45 -17.33 12.54
C ASN A 482 22.09 -15.98 12.94
N ILE A 483 21.84 -14.91 12.18
CA ILE A 483 22.12 -13.54 12.60
C ILE A 483 20.80 -12.91 13.03
N SER A 484 20.81 -12.29 14.20
CA SER A 484 19.71 -11.53 14.77
C SER A 484 19.79 -10.06 14.34
N ILE A 485 18.73 -9.54 13.75
CA ILE A 485 18.62 -8.16 13.29
C ILE A 485 17.67 -7.41 14.23
N LEU A 486 18.18 -6.39 14.91
CA LEU A 486 17.40 -5.52 15.79
C LEU A 486 16.86 -4.29 15.04
N PRO A 487 15.65 -3.80 15.38
CA PRO A 487 15.12 -2.58 14.79
C PRO A 487 15.87 -1.35 15.30
N ARG A 488 16.47 -0.60 14.37
CA ARG A 488 17.19 0.64 14.66
C ARG A 488 16.27 1.86 14.51
N GLN A 489 16.43 2.82 15.41
CA GLN A 489 15.66 4.05 15.51
C GLN A 489 16.47 5.26 15.06
N THR A 490 15.78 6.25 14.49
CA THR A 490 16.38 7.54 14.09
C THR A 490 16.09 8.59 15.15
N CYS A 491 17.09 9.41 15.49
CA CYS A 491 16.95 10.45 16.52
C CYS A 491 16.58 11.85 15.97
N GLY A 492 16.48 12.02 14.65
CA GLY A 492 16.21 13.30 13.99
C GLY A 492 17.46 14.18 13.79
N LEU A 493 18.64 13.64 14.07
CA LEU A 493 19.93 14.31 13.79
C LEU A 493 20.49 13.83 12.45
N TYR A 494 21.05 14.76 11.68
CA TYR A 494 21.60 14.47 10.34
C TYR A 494 23.11 14.70 10.30
N THR A 495 23.82 13.94 9.47
CA THR A 495 25.29 14.02 9.32
C THR A 495 25.80 15.38 8.86
N HIS A 496 24.97 16.14 8.12
CA HIS A 496 25.31 17.46 7.60
C HIS A 496 24.93 18.60 8.54
N THR A 497 24.26 18.32 9.67
CA THR A 497 23.81 19.32 10.62
C THR A 497 24.76 19.38 11.80
N LEU A 498 25.66 20.38 11.80
CA LEU A 498 26.68 20.58 12.83
C LEU A 498 26.33 21.66 13.85
N TYR A 499 25.39 22.55 13.50
CA TYR A 499 25.02 23.73 14.30
C TYR A 499 23.51 23.82 14.52
N TYR A 500 23.10 24.38 15.65
CA TYR A 500 21.67 24.53 16.01
C TYR A 500 20.86 25.34 14.98
N HIS A 501 21.44 26.44 14.48
CA HIS A 501 20.78 27.32 13.51
C HIS A 501 20.67 26.69 12.11
N ALA A 502 21.52 25.70 11.81
CA ALA A 502 21.51 24.95 10.55
C ALA A 502 20.58 23.72 10.60
N TYR A 503 19.91 23.47 11.74
CA TYR A 503 18.97 22.37 11.86
C TYR A 503 17.78 22.57 10.91
N PRO A 504 17.34 21.54 10.16
CA PRO A 504 16.21 21.66 9.24
C PRO A 504 14.92 22.10 9.98
N GLY A 505 14.36 23.25 9.58
CA GLY A 505 13.21 23.87 10.26
C GLY A 505 13.58 24.85 11.39
N GLY A 506 14.88 24.97 11.70
CA GLY A 506 15.40 25.88 12.70
C GLY A 506 15.41 25.32 14.13
N TYR A 507 15.86 26.14 15.07
CA TYR A 507 16.08 25.74 16.46
C TYR A 507 14.80 25.27 17.17
N GLN A 508 13.65 25.88 16.88
CA GLN A 508 12.39 25.46 17.49
C GLN A 508 12.00 24.03 17.07
N THR A 509 12.17 23.68 15.79
CA THR A 509 11.89 22.31 15.32
C THR A 509 12.82 21.27 15.95
N PHE A 510 14.07 21.64 16.24
CA PHE A 510 14.99 20.81 17.01
C PHE A 510 14.47 20.55 18.44
N LEU A 511 14.03 21.59 19.14
CA LEU A 511 13.44 21.44 20.48
C LEU A 511 12.14 20.66 20.46
N ASP A 512 11.26 20.92 19.48
CA ASP A 512 9.99 20.22 19.32
C ASP A 512 10.20 18.72 19.07
N ASN A 513 11.29 18.32 18.40
CA ASN A 513 11.65 16.90 18.22
C ASN A 513 11.90 16.19 19.57
N ILE A 514 12.56 16.88 20.50
CA ILE A 514 12.93 16.39 21.84
C ILE A 514 11.71 16.42 22.78
N PHE A 515 11.04 17.57 22.87
CA PHE A 515 9.99 17.83 23.85
C PHE A 515 8.60 17.50 23.29
N GLY A 516 8.26 16.20 23.30
CA GLY A 516 6.96 15.72 22.83
C GLY A 516 6.86 15.53 21.31
N GLY A 517 8.00 15.48 20.61
CA GLY A 517 8.07 15.23 19.17
C GLY A 517 8.43 13.79 18.80
N ASN A 518 9.07 13.64 17.63
CA ASN A 518 9.36 12.33 17.04
C ASN A 518 10.31 11.48 17.88
N LEU A 519 11.36 12.07 18.47
CA LEU A 519 12.29 11.35 19.34
C LEU A 519 11.58 10.84 20.60
N PHE A 520 10.77 11.70 21.24
CA PHE A 520 9.94 11.32 22.38
C PHE A 520 9.04 10.13 22.04
N PHE A 521 8.27 10.20 20.96
CA PHE A 521 7.39 9.10 20.58
C PHE A 521 8.15 7.84 20.14
N SER A 522 9.34 7.96 19.55
CA SER A 522 10.19 6.81 19.23
C SER A 522 10.55 6.01 20.48
N ILE A 523 10.94 6.70 21.56
CA ILE A 523 11.29 6.07 22.84
C ILE A 523 10.05 5.57 23.57
N LEU A 524 8.97 6.35 23.59
CA LEU A 524 7.73 5.97 24.28
C LEU A 524 7.17 4.66 23.72
N LEU A 525 7.10 4.55 22.40
CA LEU A 525 6.42 3.47 21.69
C LEU A 525 7.23 2.17 21.59
N ASN A 526 8.55 2.22 21.79
CA ASN A 526 9.42 1.05 21.66
C ASN A 526 10.10 0.71 23.00
N PRO A 527 9.91 -0.50 23.55
CA PRO A 527 10.60 -0.94 24.77
C PRO A 527 12.12 -1.07 24.59
N TYR A 528 12.57 -1.43 23.38
CA TYR A 528 13.96 -1.66 23.02
C TYR A 528 14.36 -0.66 21.93
N ASN A 529 15.34 0.19 22.22
CA ASN A 529 15.76 1.29 21.35
C ASN A 529 17.26 1.20 21.07
N VAL A 530 17.60 0.96 19.80
CA VAL A 530 18.96 1.11 19.28
C VAL A 530 18.96 2.37 18.40
N PHE A 531 19.56 3.47 18.85
CA PHE A 531 19.59 4.72 18.09
C PHE A 531 20.84 4.83 17.23
N MET A 532 20.64 5.28 15.99
CA MET A 532 21.70 5.69 15.09
C MET A 532 22.07 7.17 15.32
N THR A 533 23.32 7.44 15.65
CA THR A 533 23.97 8.74 15.54
C THR A 533 25.26 8.61 14.72
N HIS A 534 25.87 9.73 14.36
CA HIS A 534 27.14 9.75 13.62
C HIS A 534 28.14 10.65 14.33
N GLN A 535 29.43 10.44 14.09
CA GLN A 535 30.51 11.25 14.65
C GLN A 535 30.25 12.77 14.55
N GLN A 536 29.71 13.24 13.43
CA GLN A 536 29.44 14.66 13.18
C GLN A 536 28.44 15.26 14.17
N ASN A 537 27.55 14.45 14.76
CA ASN A 537 26.55 14.92 15.72
C ASN A 537 27.15 15.27 17.10
N TYR A 538 28.37 14.81 17.36
CA TYR A 538 29.16 15.07 18.57
C TYR A 538 30.28 16.09 18.33
N ALA A 539 30.40 16.57 17.09
CA ALA A 539 31.28 17.68 16.73
C ALA A 539 30.53 19.02 16.81
N HIS A 540 31.28 20.11 16.71
CA HIS A 540 30.82 21.51 16.78
C HIS A 540 29.88 21.81 17.95
N ASP A 541 28.58 22.00 17.70
CA ASP A 541 27.58 22.35 18.71
C ASP A 541 27.11 21.16 19.57
N ARG A 542 27.59 19.93 19.30
CA ARG A 542 27.31 18.74 20.15
C ARG A 542 25.81 18.47 20.32
N LEU A 543 25.14 18.45 19.18
CA LEU A 543 23.67 18.33 19.10
C LEU A 543 23.17 17.03 19.73
N ALA A 544 23.91 15.92 19.57
CA ALA A 544 23.51 14.61 20.10
C ALA A 544 23.47 14.58 21.63
N GLU A 545 24.49 15.15 22.27
CA GLU A 545 24.62 15.18 23.72
C GLU A 545 23.48 15.98 24.36
N TYR A 546 23.17 17.16 23.81
CA TYR A 546 22.02 17.95 24.25
C TYR A 546 20.70 17.19 24.04
N THR A 547 20.55 16.52 22.89
CA THR A 547 19.33 15.81 22.49
C THR A 547 18.97 14.70 23.48
N PHE A 548 19.87 13.75 23.73
CA PHE A 548 19.56 12.61 24.58
C PHE A 548 19.45 12.98 26.06
N LYS A 549 20.33 13.87 26.56
CA LYS A 549 20.26 14.35 27.94
C LYS A 549 18.91 14.99 28.24
N ASN A 550 18.46 15.91 27.38
CA ASN A 550 17.19 16.61 27.60
C ASN A 550 15.97 15.75 27.32
N ALA A 551 16.04 14.80 26.37
CA ALA A 551 14.99 13.81 26.18
C ALA A 551 14.75 12.97 27.45
N ILE A 552 15.82 12.45 28.06
CA ILE A 552 15.73 11.65 29.29
C ILE A 552 15.19 12.49 30.45
N ASN A 553 15.67 13.72 30.61
CA ASN A 553 15.15 14.64 31.62
C ASN A 553 13.64 14.90 31.42
N PHE A 554 13.22 15.14 30.18
CA PHE A 554 11.80 15.34 29.86
C PHE A 554 10.94 14.10 30.22
N PHE A 555 11.40 12.89 29.90
CA PHE A 555 10.74 11.65 30.30
C PHE A 555 10.64 11.53 31.82
N LYS A 556 11.71 11.82 32.56
CA LYS A 556 11.74 11.77 34.03
C LYS A 556 10.72 12.74 34.65
N CYS A 557 10.49 13.89 34.03
CA CYS A 557 9.53 14.87 34.53
C CYS A 557 8.08 14.42 34.33
N TYR A 558 7.74 13.80 33.20
CA TYR A 558 6.33 13.54 32.83
C TYR A 558 5.90 12.06 32.87
N THR A 559 6.82 11.11 33.02
CA THR A 559 6.54 9.67 32.94
C THR A 559 7.22 8.89 34.06
N ASN A 560 6.71 7.68 34.31
CA ASN A 560 7.28 6.66 35.19
C ASN A 560 8.30 5.78 34.46
N ILE A 561 8.80 6.19 33.28
CA ILE A 561 9.73 5.39 32.48
C ILE A 561 11.09 5.31 33.17
N GLU A 562 11.60 4.08 33.26
CA GLU A 562 12.96 3.79 33.71
C GLU A 562 13.83 3.42 32.51
N PHE A 563 14.92 4.15 32.31
CA PHE A 563 15.90 3.84 31.28
C PHE A 563 16.93 2.84 31.80
N LYS A 564 17.25 1.83 30.98
CA LYS A 564 18.27 0.83 31.28
C LYS A 564 19.19 0.64 30.07
N TRP A 565 20.44 0.30 30.34
CA TRP A 565 21.40 -0.11 29.32
C TRP A 565 21.83 -1.55 29.58
N VAL A 566 21.94 -2.33 28.50
CA VAL A 566 22.44 -3.70 28.53
C VAL A 566 23.29 -3.92 27.28
N GLU A 567 24.22 -4.87 27.34
CA GLU A 567 25.02 -5.26 26.17
C GLU A 567 24.12 -5.82 25.06
N SER A 568 24.49 -5.61 23.80
CA SER A 568 23.69 -6.01 22.63
C SER A 568 23.35 -7.51 22.59
N SER A 569 24.21 -8.37 23.15
CA SER A 569 23.98 -9.81 23.26
C SER A 569 22.83 -10.19 24.20
N ILE A 570 22.60 -9.40 25.24
CA ILE A 570 21.48 -9.55 26.18
C ILE A 570 20.25 -8.88 25.59
N LEU A 571 20.42 -7.68 25.01
CA LEU A 571 19.34 -6.92 24.36
C LEU A 571 18.61 -7.77 23.32
N GLU A 572 19.36 -8.50 22.50
CA GLU A 572 18.82 -9.39 21.47
C GLU A 572 17.92 -10.50 22.03
N LYS A 573 18.38 -11.18 23.09
CA LYS A 573 17.60 -12.24 23.73
C LYS A 573 16.30 -11.70 24.29
N MET A 574 16.38 -10.61 25.04
CA MET A 574 15.22 -9.96 25.65
C MET A 574 14.22 -9.49 24.59
N TYR A 575 14.69 -8.94 23.48
CA TYR A 575 13.85 -8.53 22.36
C TYR A 575 13.03 -9.70 21.81
N PHE A 576 13.68 -10.80 21.44
CA PHE A 576 13.02 -11.95 20.82
C PHE A 576 12.26 -12.84 21.82
N GLU A 577 12.54 -12.75 23.11
CA GLU A 577 11.72 -13.31 24.18
C GLU A 577 10.41 -12.52 24.35
N THR A 578 10.48 -11.18 24.23
CA THR A 578 9.30 -10.31 24.29
C THR A 578 8.44 -10.42 23.03
N PHE A 579 9.09 -10.53 21.86
CA PHE A 579 8.45 -10.59 20.54
C PHE A 579 8.86 -11.87 19.78
N PRO A 580 8.37 -13.06 20.20
CA PRO A 580 8.75 -14.33 19.58
C PRO A 580 8.31 -14.45 18.12
N GLU A 581 7.19 -13.82 17.75
CA GLU A 581 6.66 -13.81 16.38
C GLU A 581 7.59 -13.10 15.39
N GLU A 582 8.37 -12.13 15.87
CA GLU A 582 9.29 -11.34 15.04
C GLU A 582 10.60 -12.08 14.75
N GLN A 583 10.86 -13.26 15.33
CA GLN A 583 12.05 -14.05 14.99
C GLN A 583 12.06 -14.43 13.50
N LYS A 584 10.88 -14.66 12.92
CA LYS A 584 10.74 -15.07 11.52
C LYS A 584 10.61 -13.85 10.62
N ILE A 585 11.50 -13.74 9.63
CA ILE A 585 11.43 -12.69 8.61
C ILE A 585 10.12 -12.77 7.82
N ILE A 586 9.50 -11.63 7.57
CA ILE A 586 8.36 -11.48 6.66
C ILE A 586 8.88 -10.72 5.45
N TRP A 587 9.07 -11.43 4.34
CA TRP A 587 9.60 -10.81 3.13
C TRP A 587 8.61 -9.78 2.58
N THR A 588 9.09 -8.57 2.30
CA THR A 588 8.36 -7.55 1.54
C THR A 588 8.94 -7.42 0.14
N ASN A 589 8.13 -6.93 -0.79
CA ASN A 589 8.61 -6.64 -2.14
C ASN A 589 9.52 -5.39 -2.10
N PRO A 590 10.82 -5.50 -2.40
CA PRO A 590 11.71 -4.33 -2.41
C PRO A 590 11.33 -3.31 -3.49
N CYS A 591 10.50 -3.70 -4.46
CA CYS A 591 10.05 -2.84 -5.56
C CYS A 591 8.82 -1.98 -5.23
N ASP A 592 8.18 -2.20 -4.09
CA ASP A 592 7.05 -1.37 -3.65
C ASP A 592 7.53 -0.12 -2.90
N ASP A 593 8.79 -0.10 -2.43
CA ASP A 593 9.39 1.01 -1.68
C ASP A 593 10.53 1.68 -2.45
N THR A 594 10.36 2.97 -2.77
CA THR A 594 11.36 3.78 -3.47
C THR A 594 12.74 3.81 -2.80
N ARG A 595 12.80 3.67 -1.47
CA ARG A 595 14.06 3.62 -0.73
C ARG A 595 14.72 2.26 -0.91
N HIS A 596 13.99 1.16 -0.78
CA HIS A 596 14.53 -0.18 -1.01
C HIS A 596 15.05 -0.36 -2.43
N ILE A 597 14.38 0.20 -3.44
CA ILE A 597 14.87 0.19 -4.83
C ILE A 597 16.28 0.80 -4.94
N LYS A 598 16.55 1.89 -4.21
CA LYS A 598 17.88 2.55 -4.21
C LYS A 598 18.96 1.74 -3.47
N LEU A 599 18.55 0.84 -2.57
CA LEU A 599 19.43 -0.06 -1.81
C LEU A 599 19.67 -1.41 -2.54
N LEU A 600 19.04 -1.63 -3.70
CA LEU A 600 19.34 -2.77 -4.55
C LEU A 600 20.66 -2.54 -5.31
N SER A 601 21.37 -3.61 -5.65
CA SER A 601 22.60 -3.52 -6.43
C SER A 601 22.33 -2.95 -7.83
N SER A 602 23.31 -2.25 -8.41
CA SER A 602 23.24 -1.70 -9.78
C SER A 602 22.93 -2.75 -10.86
N THR A 603 23.21 -4.02 -10.57
CA THR A 603 22.94 -5.20 -11.41
C THR A 603 21.54 -5.78 -11.26
N LYS A 604 20.75 -5.35 -10.26
CA LYS A 604 19.42 -5.89 -9.97
C LYS A 604 18.37 -4.78 -10.01
N ASN A 605 17.61 -4.74 -11.09
CA ASN A 605 16.44 -3.87 -11.19
C ASN A 605 15.18 -4.61 -10.76
N CYS A 606 14.10 -3.87 -10.54
CA CYS A 606 12.77 -4.47 -10.29
C CYS A 606 12.26 -5.35 -11.44
N LYS A 607 12.81 -5.20 -12.64
CA LYS A 607 12.54 -6.10 -13.77
C LYS A 607 13.14 -7.50 -13.55
N ASP A 608 14.22 -7.60 -12.79
CA ASP A 608 14.99 -8.83 -12.55
C ASP A 608 14.46 -9.62 -11.34
N ILE A 609 13.43 -9.10 -10.67
CA ILE A 609 12.73 -9.74 -9.55
C ILE A 609 11.26 -10.03 -9.94
N PRO A 610 10.98 -10.92 -10.93
CA PRO A 610 9.62 -11.31 -11.25
C PRO A 610 8.97 -12.07 -10.08
N LEU A 611 7.75 -11.68 -9.72
CA LEU A 611 6.91 -12.33 -8.72
C LEU A 611 5.57 -12.76 -9.35
N PRO A 612 4.92 -13.83 -8.86
CA PRO A 612 3.63 -14.25 -9.37
C PRO A 612 2.54 -13.25 -8.98
N ASN A 613 1.61 -13.01 -9.90
CA ASN A 613 0.45 -12.13 -9.73
C ASN A 613 -0.87 -12.91 -9.58
N LEU A 614 -0.80 -14.24 -9.57
CA LEU A 614 -1.92 -15.16 -9.37
C LEU A 614 -1.48 -16.31 -8.46
N LEU A 615 -2.24 -16.63 -7.42
CA LEU A 615 -2.01 -17.80 -6.57
C LEU A 615 -3.17 -18.78 -6.73
N ILE A 616 -2.84 -20.03 -7.07
CA ILE A 616 -3.81 -21.13 -7.06
C ILE A 616 -3.63 -21.92 -5.77
N ILE A 617 -4.55 -21.71 -4.85
CA ILE A 617 -4.57 -22.37 -3.54
C ILE A 617 -5.83 -23.20 -3.38
N GLY A 618 -5.90 -23.99 -2.32
CA GLY A 618 -7.11 -24.68 -1.95
C GLY A 618 -6.80 -25.93 -1.13
N PRO A 619 -7.76 -26.43 -0.36
CA PRO A 619 -7.58 -27.64 0.40
C PRO A 619 -7.09 -28.78 -0.48
N GLN A 620 -6.19 -29.61 0.03
CA GLN A 620 -5.68 -30.74 -0.74
C GLN A 620 -6.84 -31.62 -1.23
N LYS A 621 -6.73 -32.15 -2.46
CA LYS A 621 -7.73 -33.00 -3.12
C LYS A 621 -9.01 -32.30 -3.63
N THR A 622 -9.00 -30.98 -3.79
CA THR A 622 -10.11 -30.26 -4.44
C THR A 622 -9.95 -30.08 -5.96
N GLY A 623 -8.77 -30.34 -6.54
CA GLY A 623 -8.56 -30.25 -8.00
C GLY A 623 -7.63 -29.12 -8.47
N THR A 624 -6.90 -28.47 -7.56
CA THR A 624 -5.96 -27.38 -7.87
C THR A 624 -4.90 -27.72 -8.93
N THR A 625 -4.39 -28.95 -8.97
CA THR A 625 -3.47 -29.42 -10.04
C THR A 625 -4.16 -29.47 -11.41
N ALA A 626 -5.43 -29.87 -11.49
CA ALA A 626 -6.16 -29.91 -12.76
C ALA A 626 -6.37 -28.49 -13.30
N LEU A 627 -6.78 -27.56 -12.43
CA LEU A 627 -6.92 -26.16 -12.78
C LEU A 627 -5.59 -25.57 -13.31
N ALA A 628 -4.48 -25.81 -12.61
CA ALA A 628 -3.16 -25.31 -13.03
C ALA A 628 -2.76 -25.84 -14.42
N ASN A 629 -2.99 -27.14 -14.70
CA ASN A 629 -2.66 -27.73 -15.98
C ASN A 629 -3.52 -27.19 -17.13
N PHE A 630 -4.81 -26.95 -16.90
CA PHE A 630 -5.67 -26.37 -17.94
C PHE A 630 -5.38 -24.89 -18.16
N LEU A 631 -5.15 -24.12 -17.10
CA LEU A 631 -4.90 -22.68 -17.21
C LEU A 631 -3.58 -22.39 -17.95
N LYS A 632 -2.58 -23.28 -17.83
CA LYS A 632 -1.31 -23.20 -18.57
C LYS A 632 -1.48 -23.30 -20.10
N LEU A 633 -2.61 -23.79 -20.61
CA LEU A 633 -2.88 -23.84 -22.05
C LEU A 633 -3.12 -22.45 -22.66
N HIS A 634 -3.47 -21.46 -21.84
CA HIS A 634 -3.73 -20.11 -22.31
C HIS A 634 -2.42 -19.39 -22.70
N PRO A 635 -2.34 -18.70 -23.86
CA PRO A 635 -1.10 -18.08 -24.35
C PRO A 635 -0.54 -17.01 -23.40
N ASP A 636 -1.39 -16.22 -22.73
CA ASP A 636 -0.97 -15.16 -21.80
C ASP A 636 -0.68 -15.64 -20.37
N VAL A 637 -0.78 -16.94 -20.08
CA VAL A 637 -0.57 -17.49 -18.73
C VAL A 637 0.75 -18.26 -18.65
N GLY A 638 1.54 -17.97 -17.62
CA GLY A 638 2.77 -18.67 -17.26
C GLY A 638 2.74 -19.22 -15.83
N THR A 639 3.71 -20.06 -15.48
CA THR A 639 3.88 -20.62 -14.14
C THR A 639 5.36 -20.75 -13.79
N ASN A 640 5.69 -21.19 -12.59
CA ASN A 640 7.06 -21.41 -12.15
C ASN A 640 7.79 -22.50 -12.95
N ASP A 641 9.11 -22.41 -12.97
CA ASP A 641 10.01 -23.43 -13.50
C ASP A 641 9.91 -24.76 -12.70
N LEU A 642 10.26 -25.86 -13.36
CA LEU A 642 10.23 -27.19 -12.77
C LEU A 642 11.30 -27.33 -11.68
N LEU A 643 10.88 -27.74 -10.48
CA LEU A 643 11.77 -27.98 -9.35
C LEU A 643 12.21 -29.45 -9.32
N LYS A 644 13.51 -29.68 -9.09
CA LYS A 644 14.09 -31.04 -9.00
C LYS A 644 13.50 -31.87 -7.86
N ASP A 645 13.16 -31.22 -6.74
CA ASP A 645 12.73 -31.87 -5.50
C ASP A 645 11.19 -31.97 -5.35
N SER A 646 10.42 -31.26 -6.18
CA SER A 646 8.96 -31.22 -6.11
C SER A 646 8.35 -31.02 -7.48
N PHE A 647 7.63 -32.02 -7.98
CA PHE A 647 7.10 -32.05 -9.36
C PHE A 647 6.17 -30.88 -9.75
N GLU A 648 5.51 -30.21 -8.80
CA GLU A 648 4.52 -29.15 -9.12
C GLU A 648 4.46 -27.97 -8.11
N GLU A 649 4.72 -28.18 -6.81
CA GLU A 649 4.46 -27.14 -5.79
C GLU A 649 5.74 -26.46 -5.29
N VAL A 650 5.78 -25.13 -5.34
CA VAL A 650 6.94 -24.35 -4.86
C VAL A 650 7.03 -24.40 -3.34
N GLN A 651 5.92 -24.25 -2.62
CA GLN A 651 5.85 -24.30 -1.14
C GLN A 651 6.75 -23.27 -0.42
N PHE A 652 7.04 -22.13 -1.05
CA PHE A 652 7.81 -21.05 -0.43
C PHE A 652 7.18 -20.55 0.88
N PHE A 653 5.88 -20.26 0.91
CA PHE A 653 5.19 -19.68 2.07
C PHE A 653 4.74 -20.72 3.13
N SER A 654 5.00 -22.01 2.90
CA SER A 654 4.61 -23.10 3.81
C SER A 654 5.77 -24.00 4.24
N ASN A 655 6.97 -23.82 3.67
CA ASN A 655 8.15 -24.61 4.00
C ASN A 655 9.29 -23.68 4.44
N GLU A 656 9.71 -23.81 5.69
CA GLU A 656 10.68 -22.90 6.32
C GLU A 656 12.04 -22.96 5.64
N TYR A 657 12.52 -24.15 5.28
CA TYR A 657 13.79 -24.33 4.59
C TYR A 657 13.80 -23.64 3.22
N LYS A 658 12.69 -23.67 2.48
CA LYS A 658 12.57 -22.96 1.19
C LYS A 658 12.45 -21.44 1.40
N TYR A 659 11.75 -21.02 2.44
CA TYR A 659 11.54 -19.61 2.78
C TYR A 659 12.85 -18.89 3.20
N GLU A 660 13.79 -19.60 3.82
CA GLU A 660 15.13 -19.11 4.18
C GLU A 660 16.08 -18.91 2.98
N LYS A 661 15.77 -19.46 1.79
CA LYS A 661 16.61 -19.30 0.59
C LYS A 661 16.58 -17.89 -0.01
N SER A 662 15.77 -16.98 0.54
CA SER A 662 15.53 -15.58 0.13
C SER A 662 14.55 -15.38 -1.03
N ILE A 663 14.08 -14.14 -1.17
CA ILE A 663 13.19 -13.72 -2.26
C ILE A 663 13.81 -13.89 -3.65
N TYR A 664 15.14 -13.79 -3.78
CA TYR A 664 15.81 -13.90 -5.07
C TYR A 664 15.71 -15.34 -5.61
N TRP A 665 15.90 -16.33 -4.73
CA TRP A 665 15.71 -17.73 -5.09
C TRP A 665 14.26 -18.01 -5.54
N TYR A 666 13.29 -17.44 -4.83
CA TYR A 666 11.87 -17.59 -5.18
C TYR A 666 11.54 -16.92 -6.53
N SER A 667 12.06 -15.70 -6.72
CA SER A 667 11.85 -14.92 -7.94
C SER A 667 12.50 -15.54 -9.19
N ASP A 668 13.67 -16.17 -9.03
CA ASP A 668 14.37 -16.87 -10.11
C ASP A 668 13.50 -17.94 -10.78
N LEU A 669 12.57 -18.56 -10.05
CA LEU A 669 11.65 -19.58 -10.56
C LEU A 669 10.63 -19.03 -11.59
N PHE A 670 10.49 -17.71 -11.72
CA PHE A 670 9.50 -17.08 -12.59
C PHE A 670 10.12 -16.32 -13.78
N LYS A 671 11.46 -16.33 -13.91
CA LYS A 671 12.17 -15.59 -14.97
C LYS A 671 11.78 -16.06 -16.37
N ASN A 672 11.64 -17.36 -16.59
CA ASN A 672 11.25 -17.88 -17.90
C ASN A 672 9.85 -17.43 -18.33
N ALA A 673 8.87 -17.49 -17.41
CA ALA A 673 7.52 -17.00 -17.67
C ALA A 673 7.50 -15.50 -17.96
N ARG A 674 8.33 -14.72 -17.25
CA ARG A 674 8.48 -13.28 -17.49
C ARG A 674 9.13 -12.96 -18.84
N ASN A 675 10.17 -13.71 -19.23
CA ASN A 675 10.86 -13.56 -20.51
C ASN A 675 9.95 -13.87 -21.71
N GLN A 676 8.97 -14.74 -21.52
CA GLN A 676 7.91 -15.03 -22.52
C GLN A 676 6.78 -13.97 -22.51
N SER A 677 6.95 -12.86 -21.80
CA SER A 677 5.97 -11.76 -21.69
C SER A 677 4.56 -12.19 -21.28
N LYS A 678 4.45 -13.24 -20.46
CA LYS A 678 3.16 -13.72 -19.94
C LYS A 678 2.50 -12.64 -19.06
N LYS A 679 1.22 -12.35 -19.30
CA LYS A 679 0.44 -11.36 -18.55
C LYS A 679 0.17 -11.82 -17.12
N TYR A 680 -0.18 -13.10 -16.95
CA TYR A 680 -0.42 -13.71 -15.65
C TYR A 680 0.58 -14.82 -15.38
N ILE A 681 1.27 -14.73 -14.25
CA ILE A 681 2.23 -15.73 -13.78
C ILE A 681 1.69 -16.27 -12.47
N PHE A 682 1.38 -17.57 -12.43
CA PHE A 682 0.82 -18.19 -11.24
C PHE A 682 1.79 -19.12 -10.52
N GLU A 683 1.67 -19.12 -9.19
CA GLU A 683 2.17 -20.20 -8.35
C GLU A 683 1.00 -21.07 -7.89
N LYS A 684 1.13 -22.39 -8.02
CA LYS A 684 0.18 -23.35 -7.46
C LYS A 684 0.79 -24.07 -6.26
N THR A 685 0.24 -23.80 -5.08
CA THR A 685 0.54 -24.54 -3.85
C THR A 685 -0.73 -24.72 -3.04
N ALA A 686 -1.21 -25.96 -2.92
CA ALA A 686 -2.50 -26.23 -2.26
C ALA A 686 -2.47 -25.86 -0.76
N ASN A 687 -1.39 -26.24 -0.07
CA ASN A 687 -1.26 -26.15 1.39
C ASN A 687 -1.23 -24.72 1.94
N TYR A 688 -1.15 -23.69 1.09
CA TYR A 688 -1.25 -22.31 1.58
C TYR A 688 -2.61 -22.01 2.18
N PHE A 689 -3.67 -22.65 1.69
CA PHE A 689 -5.04 -22.36 2.10
C PHE A 689 -5.24 -22.47 3.62
N ASP A 690 -4.75 -23.55 4.23
CA ASP A 690 -4.89 -23.86 5.65
C ASP A 690 -3.62 -23.56 6.48
N HIS A 691 -2.55 -23.05 5.85
CA HIS A 691 -1.31 -22.69 6.55
C HIS A 691 -1.48 -21.39 7.34
N PRO A 692 -1.08 -21.34 8.63
CA PRO A 692 -1.41 -20.23 9.53
C PRO A 692 -0.80 -18.89 9.11
N THR A 693 0.43 -18.88 8.58
CA THR A 693 1.16 -17.64 8.24
C THR A 693 1.18 -17.34 6.73
N ALA A 694 0.61 -18.22 5.89
CA ALA A 694 0.61 -18.01 4.45
C ALA A 694 -0.11 -16.71 4.04
N PRO A 695 -1.31 -16.37 4.56
CA PRO A 695 -1.99 -15.13 4.17
C PRO A 695 -1.17 -13.85 4.42
N VAL A 696 -0.50 -13.76 5.57
CA VAL A 696 0.37 -12.63 5.94
C VAL A 696 1.56 -12.57 4.98
N THR A 697 2.30 -13.66 4.87
CA THR A 697 3.56 -13.69 4.13
C THR A 697 3.36 -13.50 2.62
N THR A 698 2.26 -14.02 2.05
CA THR A 698 1.91 -13.77 0.66
C THR A 698 1.47 -12.33 0.43
N SER A 699 0.73 -11.73 1.36
CA SER A 699 0.26 -10.35 1.23
C SER A 699 1.43 -9.36 1.32
N SER A 700 2.37 -9.59 2.25
CA SER A 700 3.56 -8.76 2.39
C SER A 700 4.50 -8.81 1.18
N LEU A 701 4.71 -9.99 0.58
CA LEU A 701 5.65 -10.14 -0.55
C LEU A 701 5.01 -9.88 -1.92
N LEU A 702 3.78 -10.33 -2.16
CA LEU A 702 3.14 -10.25 -3.47
C LEU A 702 2.22 -9.02 -3.61
N GLY A 703 1.89 -8.36 -2.50
CA GLY A 703 0.94 -7.26 -2.45
C GLY A 703 -0.48 -7.74 -2.73
N ASN A 704 -0.95 -7.57 -3.98
CA ASN A 704 -2.33 -7.77 -4.40
C ASN A 704 -2.54 -8.80 -5.55
N PRO A 705 -1.99 -10.03 -5.46
CA PRO A 705 -2.29 -11.08 -6.43
C PRO A 705 -3.77 -11.47 -6.40
N PHE A 706 -4.24 -12.05 -7.50
CA PHE A 706 -5.51 -12.79 -7.48
C PHE A 706 -5.33 -14.12 -6.74
N ILE A 707 -6.24 -14.46 -5.83
CA ILE A 707 -6.23 -15.71 -5.07
C ILE A 707 -7.36 -16.61 -5.59
N VAL A 708 -7.02 -17.67 -6.30
CA VAL A 708 -7.98 -18.64 -6.83
C VAL A 708 -8.04 -19.85 -5.92
N ILE A 709 -9.23 -20.11 -5.36
CA ILE A 709 -9.47 -21.15 -4.37
C ILE A 709 -10.42 -22.19 -4.94
N VAL A 710 -9.94 -23.42 -5.12
CA VAL A 710 -10.80 -24.54 -5.57
C VAL A 710 -11.41 -25.23 -4.36
N LEU A 711 -12.75 -25.25 -4.27
CA LEU A 711 -13.50 -25.83 -3.17
C LEU A 711 -14.34 -27.02 -3.64
N LYS A 712 -14.44 -28.03 -2.80
CA LYS A 712 -15.29 -29.23 -2.98
C LYS A 712 -16.04 -29.50 -1.69
N ASP A 713 -17.17 -30.19 -1.75
CA ASP A 713 -17.85 -30.73 -0.56
C ASP A 713 -16.82 -31.27 0.48
N PRO A 714 -16.82 -30.75 1.72
CA PRO A 714 -15.77 -31.02 2.70
C PRO A 714 -15.72 -32.50 3.12
N VAL A 715 -16.83 -33.22 3.07
CA VAL A 715 -16.90 -34.66 3.37
C VAL A 715 -16.24 -35.45 2.23
N LEU A 716 -16.57 -35.13 0.97
CA LEU A 716 -15.95 -35.75 -0.19
C LEU A 716 -14.43 -35.49 -0.23
N ARG A 717 -14.03 -34.26 0.12
CA ARG A 717 -12.62 -33.87 0.24
C ARG A 717 -11.90 -34.70 1.31
N ALA A 718 -12.48 -34.82 2.51
CA ALA A 718 -11.93 -35.62 3.61
C ALA A 718 -11.76 -37.10 3.22
N TYR A 719 -12.78 -37.69 2.60
CA TYR A 719 -12.72 -39.07 2.12
C TYR A 719 -11.65 -39.26 1.03
N SER A 720 -11.52 -38.30 0.11
CA SER A 720 -10.46 -38.31 -0.91
C SER A 720 -9.06 -38.28 -0.31
N TRP A 721 -8.87 -37.53 0.79
CA TRP A 721 -7.62 -37.51 1.54
C TRP A 721 -7.32 -38.87 2.19
N TYR A 722 -8.30 -39.48 2.88
CA TYR A 722 -8.15 -40.81 3.47
C TYR A 722 -7.76 -41.86 2.41
N GLN A 723 -8.47 -41.90 1.28
CA GLN A 723 -8.15 -42.82 0.18
C GLN A 723 -6.77 -42.55 -0.43
N HIS A 724 -6.28 -41.30 -0.36
CA HIS A 724 -4.93 -40.98 -0.79
C HIS A 724 -3.87 -41.53 0.17
N MET A 725 -4.07 -41.40 1.48
CA MET A 725 -3.19 -42.00 2.49
C MET A 725 -3.17 -43.52 2.37
N LYS A 726 -4.33 -44.15 2.16
CA LYS A 726 -4.44 -45.59 1.91
C LYS A 726 -3.63 -46.03 0.68
N SER A 727 -3.71 -45.30 -0.44
CA SER A 727 -2.90 -45.59 -1.63
C SER A 727 -1.39 -45.36 -1.46
N HIS A 728 -0.97 -44.63 -0.42
CA HIS A 728 0.45 -44.43 -0.06
C HIS A 728 0.89 -45.37 1.08
N ASN A 729 0.12 -46.42 1.36
CA ASN A 729 0.39 -47.42 2.40
C ASN A 729 0.52 -46.84 3.81
N ASP A 730 -0.22 -45.77 4.13
CA ASP A 730 -0.25 -45.24 5.50
C ASP A 730 -0.78 -46.31 6.48
N PRO A 731 -0.07 -46.58 7.59
CA PRO A 731 -0.41 -47.69 8.49
C PRO A 731 -1.76 -47.50 9.19
N VAL A 732 -2.16 -46.26 9.47
CA VAL A 732 -3.44 -45.95 10.13
C VAL A 732 -4.58 -46.07 9.13
N ALA A 733 -4.41 -45.56 7.91
CA ALA A 733 -5.43 -45.64 6.85
C ALA A 733 -5.67 -47.08 6.35
N ASN A 734 -4.67 -47.95 6.45
CA ASN A 734 -4.79 -49.38 6.14
C ASN A 734 -5.47 -50.18 7.27
N LYS A 735 -5.23 -49.79 8.53
CA LYS A 735 -5.74 -50.46 9.73
C LYS A 735 -7.21 -50.12 10.05
N TYR A 736 -7.63 -48.88 9.81
CA TYR A 736 -8.96 -48.38 10.19
C TYR A 736 -9.78 -47.95 8.98
N THR A 737 -11.10 -48.12 9.05
CA THR A 737 -12.04 -47.57 8.06
C THR A 737 -12.16 -46.05 8.17
N PHE A 738 -12.70 -45.38 7.16
CA PHE A 738 -12.90 -43.92 7.19
C PHE A 738 -13.80 -43.49 8.36
N GLU A 739 -14.88 -44.24 8.60
CA GLU A 739 -15.85 -43.96 9.68
C GLU A 739 -15.19 -44.14 11.05
N GLU A 740 -14.43 -45.23 11.22
CA GLU A 740 -13.65 -45.46 12.45
C GLU A 740 -12.68 -44.31 12.71
N VAL A 741 -11.94 -43.82 11.71
CA VAL A 741 -11.00 -42.70 11.86
C VAL A 741 -11.72 -41.39 12.23
N MET A 742 -12.93 -41.15 11.72
CA MET A 742 -13.70 -39.95 12.05
C MET A 742 -14.35 -40.02 13.44
N LEU A 743 -14.77 -41.20 13.87
CA LEU A 743 -15.47 -41.41 15.14
C LEU A 743 -14.52 -41.72 16.30
N SER A 744 -13.32 -42.24 16.04
CA SER A 744 -12.37 -42.62 17.08
C SER A 744 -11.73 -41.40 17.76
N ASN A 745 -11.49 -41.57 19.07
CA ASN A 745 -10.67 -40.67 19.89
C ASN A 745 -9.31 -41.30 20.25
N LYS A 746 -8.89 -42.35 19.52
CA LYS A 746 -7.60 -43.05 19.74
C LYS A 746 -6.44 -42.17 19.26
N ASN A 747 -5.38 -42.04 20.06
CA ASN A 747 -4.20 -41.21 19.74
C ASN A 747 -3.60 -41.49 18.34
N GLU A 748 -3.55 -42.76 17.91
CA GLU A 748 -3.05 -43.16 16.58
C GLU A 748 -3.85 -42.54 15.42
N THR A 749 -5.16 -42.33 15.61
CA THR A 749 -6.09 -41.83 14.56
C THR A 749 -6.19 -40.32 14.50
N ILE A 750 -5.83 -39.61 15.58
CA ILE A 750 -6.01 -38.15 15.71
C ILE A 750 -5.28 -37.39 14.59
N LYS A 751 -4.07 -37.81 14.22
CA LYS A 751 -3.28 -37.14 13.18
C LYS A 751 -3.95 -37.22 11.81
N LEU A 752 -4.44 -38.40 11.43
CA LEU A 752 -5.14 -38.62 10.16
C LEU A 752 -6.51 -37.94 10.15
N LYS A 753 -7.28 -38.07 11.25
CA LYS A 753 -8.55 -37.39 11.48
C LYS A 753 -8.43 -35.88 11.33
N SER A 754 -7.45 -35.28 11.99
CA SER A 754 -7.18 -33.84 11.91
C SER A 754 -6.85 -33.40 10.48
N ARG A 755 -6.03 -34.15 9.74
CA ARG A 755 -5.72 -33.84 8.33
C ARG A 755 -6.91 -34.00 7.38
N CYS A 756 -7.82 -34.93 7.67
CA CYS A 756 -9.08 -35.06 6.93
C CYS A 756 -10.04 -33.90 7.21
N TYR A 757 -10.12 -33.42 8.46
CA TYR A 757 -11.14 -32.48 8.89
C TYR A 757 -10.69 -31.00 8.86
N THR A 758 -9.51 -30.67 9.40
CA THR A 758 -9.04 -29.29 9.60
C THR A 758 -8.98 -28.46 8.32
N PRO A 759 -8.45 -28.94 7.18
CA PRO A 759 -8.47 -28.15 5.93
C PRO A 759 -9.89 -27.95 5.39
N GLY A 760 -10.90 -28.63 5.95
CA GLY A 760 -12.31 -28.67 5.50
C GLY A 760 -13.16 -27.57 6.10
N ARG A 761 -12.61 -26.87 7.10
CA ARG A 761 -13.20 -25.71 7.74
C ARG A 761 -13.04 -24.46 6.86
N TYR A 762 -13.67 -24.45 5.69
CA TYR A 762 -13.50 -23.37 4.69
C TYR A 762 -13.85 -22.00 5.27
N ALA A 763 -14.95 -21.92 6.03
CA ALA A 763 -15.33 -20.81 6.90
C ALA A 763 -14.13 -20.10 7.56
N PHE A 764 -13.48 -20.87 8.42
CA PHE A 764 -12.38 -20.45 9.27
C PHE A 764 -11.16 -19.98 8.47
N HIS A 765 -10.78 -20.73 7.43
CA HIS A 765 -9.59 -20.38 6.63
C HIS A 765 -9.85 -19.17 5.72
N LEU A 766 -11.01 -19.09 5.06
CA LEU A 766 -11.37 -17.95 4.22
C LEU A 766 -11.40 -16.64 5.02
N LEU A 767 -11.88 -16.66 6.26
CA LEU A 767 -11.84 -15.48 7.13
C LEU A 767 -10.40 -14.98 7.35
N LYS A 768 -9.41 -15.86 7.47
CA LYS A 768 -8.00 -15.46 7.58
C LYS A 768 -7.49 -14.81 6.30
N TRP A 769 -7.84 -15.35 5.14
CA TRP A 769 -7.47 -14.75 3.85
C TRP A 769 -8.13 -13.39 3.64
N LEU A 770 -9.41 -13.24 4.04
CA LEU A 770 -10.17 -11.99 3.99
C LEU A 770 -9.66 -10.92 4.98
N ARG A 771 -8.81 -11.27 5.96
CA ARG A 771 -8.13 -10.28 6.81
C ARG A 771 -7.07 -9.50 6.01
N TYR A 772 -6.49 -10.09 4.95
CA TYR A 772 -5.39 -9.49 4.18
C TYR A 772 -5.76 -9.13 2.74
N TYR A 773 -6.73 -9.83 2.15
CA TYR A 773 -7.16 -9.62 0.77
C TYR A 773 -8.60 -9.16 0.66
N SER A 774 -8.85 -8.21 -0.26
CA SER A 774 -10.21 -7.81 -0.63
C SER A 774 -11.02 -9.00 -1.17
N PRO A 775 -12.34 -9.07 -0.89
CA PRO A 775 -13.23 -10.08 -1.49
C PRO A 775 -13.16 -10.13 -3.02
N SER A 776 -12.89 -9.00 -3.70
CA SER A 776 -12.78 -8.97 -5.17
C SER A 776 -11.54 -9.69 -5.71
N LYS A 777 -10.51 -9.86 -4.89
CA LYS A 777 -9.27 -10.57 -5.25
C LYS A 777 -9.33 -12.07 -4.99
N ILE A 778 -10.29 -12.53 -4.17
CA ILE A 778 -10.51 -13.95 -3.88
C ILE A 778 -11.57 -14.51 -4.83
N ILE A 779 -11.19 -15.49 -5.64
CA ILE A 779 -12.06 -16.15 -6.61
C ILE A 779 -12.23 -17.61 -6.20
N THR A 780 -13.44 -18.00 -5.87
CA THR A 780 -13.77 -19.40 -5.58
C THR A 780 -14.21 -20.12 -6.85
N ILE A 781 -13.72 -21.35 -7.03
CA ILE A 781 -14.09 -22.25 -8.12
C ILE A 781 -14.68 -23.52 -7.50
N ASP A 782 -15.83 -23.91 -8.01
CA ASP A 782 -16.43 -25.20 -7.68
C ASP A 782 -15.66 -26.33 -8.39
N ALA A 783 -15.13 -27.26 -7.59
CA ALA A 783 -14.40 -28.42 -8.05
C ALA A 783 -15.24 -29.36 -8.94
N ASP A 784 -16.54 -29.45 -8.69
CA ASP A 784 -17.41 -30.35 -9.46
C ASP A 784 -17.71 -29.74 -10.83
N ALA A 785 -17.94 -28.42 -10.91
CA ALA A 785 -18.04 -27.70 -12.18
C ALA A 785 -16.74 -27.79 -13.01
N LEU A 786 -15.57 -27.68 -12.37
CA LEU A 786 -14.28 -27.86 -13.03
C LEU A 786 -14.09 -29.29 -13.59
N LEU A 787 -14.70 -30.29 -12.96
CA LEU A 787 -14.63 -31.69 -13.41
C LEU A 787 -15.58 -31.96 -14.58
N THR A 788 -16.81 -31.45 -14.51
CA THR A 788 -17.88 -31.68 -15.52
C THR A 788 -17.76 -30.79 -16.74
N ASP A 789 -17.39 -29.52 -16.57
CA ASP A 789 -17.23 -28.56 -17.66
C ASP A 789 -16.06 -27.58 -17.37
N PRO A 790 -14.82 -28.03 -17.61
CA PRO A 790 -13.64 -27.20 -17.39
C PRO A 790 -13.58 -25.98 -18.31
N SER A 791 -14.07 -26.08 -19.54
CA SER A 791 -13.93 -25.03 -20.56
C SER A 791 -14.73 -23.79 -20.19
N THR A 792 -16.00 -23.95 -19.78
CA THR A 792 -16.83 -22.83 -19.30
C THR A 792 -16.28 -22.25 -18.01
N THR A 793 -15.81 -23.12 -17.10
CA THR A 793 -15.20 -22.71 -15.82
C THR A 793 -13.96 -21.83 -16.03
N LEU A 794 -13.06 -22.22 -16.94
CA LEU A 794 -11.86 -21.47 -17.28
C LEU A 794 -12.16 -20.17 -18.03
N THR A 795 -13.14 -20.19 -18.93
CA THR A 795 -13.58 -18.98 -19.65
C THR A 795 -14.11 -17.93 -18.67
N ARG A 796 -14.94 -18.35 -17.70
CA ARG A 796 -15.44 -17.46 -16.64
C ARG A 796 -14.33 -16.95 -15.72
N LEU A 797 -13.38 -17.82 -15.35
CA LEU A 797 -12.19 -17.41 -14.59
C LEU A 797 -11.39 -16.36 -15.38
N GLY A 798 -11.12 -16.62 -16.65
CA GLY A 798 -10.39 -15.75 -17.57
C GLY A 798 -11.02 -14.38 -17.69
N LYS A 799 -12.35 -14.30 -17.91
CA LYS A 799 -13.09 -13.03 -17.93
C LYS A 799 -12.97 -12.27 -16.59
N ARG A 800 -13.09 -12.97 -15.46
CA ARG A 800 -13.02 -12.36 -14.12
C ARG A 800 -11.64 -11.79 -13.77
N ILE A 801 -10.57 -12.40 -14.28
CA ILE A 801 -9.20 -11.87 -14.14
C ILE A 801 -8.78 -10.97 -15.32
N GLY A 802 -9.60 -10.82 -16.37
CA GLY A 802 -9.26 -10.00 -17.54
C GLY A 802 -8.19 -10.61 -18.46
N LEU A 803 -8.21 -11.92 -18.66
CA LEU A 803 -7.50 -12.60 -19.75
C LEU A 803 -8.17 -12.30 -21.10
N SER A 804 -7.41 -12.41 -22.19
CA SER A 804 -7.96 -12.39 -23.55
C SER A 804 -8.91 -13.56 -23.79
N ASP A 805 -9.83 -13.42 -24.73
CA ASP A 805 -10.69 -14.54 -25.12
C ASP A 805 -9.85 -15.67 -25.73
N PHE A 806 -10.07 -16.90 -25.25
CA PHE A 806 -9.38 -18.10 -25.69
C PHE A 806 -10.33 -19.28 -25.62
N ASP A 807 -10.43 -20.02 -26.72
CA ASP A 807 -11.33 -21.17 -26.81
C ASP A 807 -10.70 -22.43 -26.19
N PHE A 808 -11.00 -22.65 -24.91
CA PHE A 808 -10.58 -23.84 -24.18
C PHE A 808 -11.21 -25.15 -24.71
N THR A 809 -12.32 -25.10 -25.44
CA THR A 809 -12.98 -26.32 -25.98
C THR A 809 -12.15 -26.99 -27.05
N SER A 810 -11.35 -26.22 -27.81
CA SER A 810 -10.44 -26.74 -28.83
C SER A 810 -9.28 -27.57 -28.26
N VAL A 811 -8.83 -27.23 -27.03
CA VAL A 811 -7.62 -27.79 -26.41
C VAL A 811 -7.89 -28.71 -25.21
N ILE A 812 -9.14 -28.80 -24.74
CA ILE A 812 -9.54 -29.71 -23.65
C ILE A 812 -10.64 -30.64 -24.17
N LYS A 813 -10.37 -31.96 -24.15
CA LYS A 813 -11.33 -32.98 -24.61
C LYS A 813 -11.62 -34.01 -23.53
N TYR A 814 -12.86 -34.51 -23.50
CA TYR A 814 -13.25 -35.60 -22.60
C TYR A 814 -12.61 -36.92 -23.05
N ASN A 815 -12.09 -37.69 -22.10
CA ASN A 815 -11.52 -39.02 -22.36
C ASN A 815 -12.38 -40.10 -21.68
N GLU A 816 -13.09 -40.90 -22.46
CA GLU A 816 -14.02 -41.92 -21.97
C GLU A 816 -13.33 -43.00 -21.12
N ASN A 817 -12.11 -43.40 -21.47
CA ASN A 817 -11.34 -44.42 -20.74
C ASN A 817 -10.91 -43.95 -19.34
N LYS A 818 -10.71 -42.64 -19.18
CA LYS A 818 -10.33 -42.02 -17.89
C LYS A 818 -11.55 -41.52 -17.11
N GLY A 819 -12.64 -41.18 -17.80
CA GLY A 819 -13.86 -40.64 -17.21
C GLY A 819 -13.78 -39.17 -16.79
N PHE A 820 -12.80 -38.42 -17.30
CA PHE A 820 -12.62 -36.98 -17.04
C PHE A 820 -11.92 -36.26 -18.21
N HIS A 821 -11.98 -34.93 -18.22
CA HIS A 821 -11.40 -34.06 -19.24
C HIS A 821 -9.86 -34.01 -19.20
N CYS A 822 -9.22 -34.00 -20.38
CA CYS A 822 -7.76 -33.97 -20.53
C CYS A 822 -7.31 -32.88 -21.52
N PRO A 823 -6.14 -32.26 -21.29
CA PRO A 823 -5.54 -31.36 -22.26
C PRO A 823 -5.05 -32.13 -23.49
N VAL A 824 -5.18 -31.54 -24.67
CA VAL A 824 -4.64 -32.04 -25.94
C VAL A 824 -3.41 -31.21 -26.28
N ILE A 825 -2.24 -31.85 -26.30
CA ILE A 825 -0.96 -31.21 -26.64
C ILE A 825 -0.41 -31.95 -27.86
N GLU A 826 -0.11 -31.22 -28.94
CA GLU A 826 0.43 -31.79 -30.18
C GLU A 826 -0.43 -32.95 -30.73
N GLY A 827 -1.76 -32.84 -30.61
CA GLY A 827 -2.72 -33.84 -31.11
C GLY A 827 -2.94 -35.05 -30.19
N HIS A 828 -2.19 -35.19 -29.10
CA HIS A 828 -2.33 -36.32 -28.16
C HIS A 828 -2.95 -35.91 -26.80
N PRO A 829 -3.88 -36.69 -26.23
CA PRO A 829 -4.48 -36.40 -24.93
C PRO A 829 -3.51 -36.70 -23.78
N LYS A 830 -3.03 -35.67 -23.09
CA LYS A 830 -2.12 -35.78 -21.94
C LYS A 830 -2.90 -35.76 -20.62
N CYS A 831 -3.53 -36.88 -20.29
CA CYS A 831 -4.35 -36.99 -19.08
C CYS A 831 -3.52 -37.03 -17.78
N LEU A 832 -4.13 -36.55 -16.70
CA LEU A 832 -3.62 -36.72 -15.33
C LEU A 832 -3.54 -38.22 -14.93
N GLY A 833 -2.66 -38.53 -13.97
CA GLY A 833 -2.37 -39.91 -13.54
C GLY A 833 -3.57 -40.68 -12.95
N LYS A 834 -3.43 -42.02 -12.84
CA LYS A 834 -4.51 -42.95 -12.39
C LYS A 834 -5.13 -42.63 -11.02
N SER A 835 -4.43 -41.88 -10.16
CA SER A 835 -4.92 -41.47 -8.83
C SER A 835 -5.88 -40.27 -8.85
N LYS A 836 -6.13 -39.66 -10.03
CA LYS A 836 -6.97 -38.47 -10.24
C LYS A 836 -8.30 -38.87 -10.90
N GLY A 837 -9.38 -38.13 -10.64
CA GLY A 837 -10.71 -38.42 -11.21
C GLY A 837 -11.43 -39.62 -10.59
N ARG A 838 -11.32 -39.81 -9.26
CA ARG A 838 -11.94 -40.95 -8.55
C ARG A 838 -13.47 -40.88 -8.62
N LYS A 839 -14.11 -41.98 -9.04
CA LYS A 839 -15.56 -42.17 -8.97
C LYS A 839 -15.96 -42.66 -7.58
N TYR A 840 -17.00 -42.05 -7.01
CA TYR A 840 -17.52 -42.40 -5.68
C TYR A 840 -18.90 -43.05 -5.84
N ASN A 841 -19.15 -44.15 -5.12
CA ASN A 841 -20.47 -44.80 -5.12
C ASN A 841 -21.50 -43.90 -4.41
N GLN A 842 -22.52 -43.43 -5.12
CA GLN A 842 -23.54 -42.50 -4.61
C GLN A 842 -24.25 -43.02 -3.35
N LEU A 843 -24.49 -44.32 -3.26
CA LEU A 843 -25.22 -44.95 -2.14
C LEU A 843 -24.39 -44.96 -0.85
N MET A 844 -23.09 -45.26 -0.96
CA MET A 844 -22.13 -45.16 0.15
C MET A 844 -21.94 -43.71 0.59
N MET A 845 -21.95 -42.76 -0.35
CA MET A 845 -21.76 -41.32 -0.09
C MET A 845 -22.97 -40.71 0.64
N ALA A 846 -24.20 -41.12 0.31
CA ALA A 846 -25.40 -40.70 1.02
C ALA A 846 -25.38 -41.15 2.49
N ASN A 847 -24.93 -42.39 2.74
CA ASN A 847 -24.79 -42.95 4.09
C ASN A 847 -23.68 -42.25 4.91
N LEU A 848 -22.53 -41.98 4.30
CA LEU A 848 -21.44 -41.21 4.91
C LEU A 848 -21.85 -39.76 5.24
N LYS A 849 -22.62 -39.10 4.36
CA LYS A 849 -23.16 -37.76 4.63
C LYS A 849 -24.12 -37.78 5.82
N ARG A 850 -25.01 -38.78 5.91
CA ARG A 850 -25.93 -38.93 7.05
C ARG A 850 -25.19 -39.19 8.36
N SER A 851 -24.22 -40.11 8.39
CA SER A 851 -23.50 -40.47 9.62
C SER A 851 -22.67 -39.30 10.16
N VAL A 852 -22.02 -38.53 9.27
CA VAL A 852 -21.25 -37.34 9.64
C VAL A 852 -22.17 -36.17 10.04
N SER A 853 -23.29 -35.95 9.34
CA SER A 853 -24.25 -34.88 9.67
C SER A 853 -24.98 -35.09 11.00
N GLN A 854 -25.25 -36.33 11.40
CA GLN A 854 -25.91 -36.65 12.69
C GLN A 854 -25.02 -36.36 13.92
N HIS A 855 -23.71 -36.17 13.73
CA HIS A 855 -22.74 -35.95 14.81
C HIS A 855 -22.14 -34.54 14.82
N ILE A 856 -22.65 -33.63 13.98
CA ILE A 856 -22.37 -32.19 14.10
C ILE A 856 -23.35 -31.65 15.13
N PRO A 857 -22.89 -31.10 16.28
CA PRO A 857 -23.80 -30.48 17.24
C PRO A 857 -24.59 -29.38 16.52
N GLU A 858 -25.92 -29.49 16.54
CA GLU A 858 -26.82 -28.43 16.11
C GLU A 858 -26.68 -27.24 17.07
N THR A 859 -25.71 -26.36 16.83
CA THR A 859 -25.82 -24.99 17.32
C THR A 859 -26.69 -24.23 16.33
N ASN A 860 -27.96 -24.03 16.71
CA ASN A 860 -28.85 -23.06 16.09
C ASN A 860 -28.16 -21.70 16.01
N ASP A 861 -27.69 -21.31 14.82
CA ASP A 861 -27.58 -19.92 14.38
C ASP A 861 -27.22 -19.90 12.89
N TYR A 862 -28.25 -19.88 12.04
CA TYR A 862 -28.10 -19.58 10.62
C TYR A 862 -27.62 -18.13 10.46
N ILE A 863 -26.38 -17.95 10.00
CA ILE A 863 -25.85 -16.64 9.60
C ILE A 863 -26.68 -16.15 8.39
N GLY A 864 -27.35 -15.01 8.56
CA GLY A 864 -28.31 -14.40 7.61
C GLY A 864 -27.78 -13.99 6.24
N VAL A 865 -26.63 -14.49 5.79
CA VAL A 865 -26.07 -14.30 4.44
C VAL A 865 -26.96 -14.95 3.39
N VAL A 866 -27.52 -16.14 3.68
CA VAL A 866 -28.50 -16.79 2.78
C VAL A 866 -29.78 -15.95 2.64
N ASN A 867 -30.07 -15.13 3.65
CA ASN A 867 -31.23 -14.25 3.68
C ASN A 867 -30.93 -12.83 3.18
N TYR A 868 -29.68 -12.50 2.80
CA TYR A 868 -29.30 -11.18 2.30
C TYR A 868 -30.01 -10.84 0.99
N THR A 869 -30.08 -11.81 0.06
CA THR A 869 -30.88 -11.68 -1.17
C THR A 869 -32.34 -11.39 -0.84
N ASN A 870 -32.90 -12.09 0.15
CA ASN A 870 -34.26 -11.84 0.62
C ASN A 870 -34.42 -10.50 1.35
N GLN A 871 -33.39 -9.99 2.03
CA GLN A 871 -33.41 -8.68 2.69
C GLN A 871 -33.27 -7.53 1.69
N VAL A 872 -32.39 -7.66 0.70
CA VAL A 872 -32.25 -6.73 -0.43
C VAL A 872 -33.54 -6.73 -1.24
N PHE A 873 -34.11 -7.90 -1.51
CA PHE A 873 -35.42 -8.04 -2.16
C PHE A 873 -36.51 -7.35 -1.34
N ARG A 874 -36.63 -7.63 -0.03
CA ARG A 874 -37.61 -6.97 0.85
C ARG A 874 -37.43 -5.46 0.94
N ARG A 875 -36.19 -4.96 0.91
CA ARG A 875 -35.87 -3.53 0.91
C ARG A 875 -36.25 -2.87 -0.42
N ALA A 876 -35.98 -3.54 -1.54
CA ALA A 876 -36.35 -3.06 -2.87
C ALA A 876 -37.88 -3.04 -3.04
N VAL A 877 -38.57 -4.09 -2.54
CA VAL A 877 -40.04 -4.17 -2.46
C VAL A 877 -40.63 -3.05 -1.59
N LYS A 878 -40.01 -2.73 -0.45
CA LYS A 878 -40.46 -1.66 0.46
C LYS A 878 -40.22 -0.26 -0.10
N ASN A 879 -39.14 -0.05 -0.84
CA ASN A 879 -38.71 1.26 -1.33
C ASN A 879 -39.32 1.65 -2.69
N GLY A 880 -39.83 0.67 -3.43
CA GLY A 880 -40.37 0.83 -4.77
C GLY A 880 -39.30 1.18 -5.81
N PHE A 881 -39.66 1.11 -7.09
CA PHE A 881 -38.77 1.42 -8.22
C PHE A 881 -39.30 2.60 -9.04
N GLU A 882 -38.40 3.39 -9.60
CA GLU A 882 -38.72 4.53 -10.47
C GLU A 882 -38.21 4.19 -11.88
N PHE A 883 -39.08 4.20 -12.88
CA PHE A 883 -38.72 3.81 -14.26
C PHE A 883 -39.19 4.87 -15.25
N THR A 884 -38.26 5.56 -15.91
CA THR A 884 -38.56 6.52 -16.97
C THR A 884 -38.40 5.92 -18.36
N LEU A 885 -39.48 5.93 -19.15
CA LEU A 885 -39.54 5.49 -20.55
C LEU A 885 -39.71 6.70 -21.47
N MET A 886 -38.85 6.85 -22.46
CA MET A 886 -38.93 7.88 -23.50
C MET A 886 -39.31 7.27 -24.84
N VAL A 887 -40.20 7.94 -25.57
CA VAL A 887 -40.62 7.53 -26.92
C VAL A 887 -40.20 8.57 -27.94
N VAL A 888 -39.47 8.14 -28.98
CA VAL A 888 -38.85 9.01 -30.00
C VAL A 888 -39.19 8.48 -31.39
N GLY A 889 -39.66 9.34 -32.29
CA GLY A 889 -39.92 8.98 -33.70
C GLY A 889 -40.52 10.13 -34.50
N GLU A 890 -40.67 9.97 -35.81
CA GLU A 890 -41.34 10.94 -36.68
C GLU A 890 -42.82 11.15 -36.30
N SER A 891 -43.36 12.32 -36.65
CA SER A 891 -44.78 12.62 -36.47
C SER A 891 -45.65 11.62 -37.26
N GLY A 892 -46.80 11.24 -36.69
CA GLY A 892 -47.73 10.34 -37.38
C GLY A 892 -47.38 8.84 -37.35
N LEU A 893 -46.29 8.41 -36.69
CA LEU A 893 -45.93 6.99 -36.50
C LEU A 893 -46.75 6.26 -35.42
N GLY A 894 -47.68 6.95 -34.74
CA GLY A 894 -48.55 6.32 -33.73
C GLY A 894 -47.96 6.24 -32.31
N LYS A 895 -46.99 7.12 -31.98
CA LYS A 895 -46.37 7.22 -30.65
C LYS A 895 -47.40 7.36 -29.52
N SER A 896 -48.31 8.33 -29.63
CA SER A 896 -49.35 8.58 -28.62
C SER A 896 -50.34 7.40 -28.50
N THR A 897 -50.68 6.76 -29.63
CA THR A 897 -51.52 5.55 -29.65
C THR A 897 -50.81 4.37 -28.99
N PHE A 898 -49.50 4.22 -29.18
CA PHE A 898 -48.70 3.20 -28.51
C PHE A 898 -48.71 3.37 -26.99
N LEU A 899 -48.57 4.61 -26.49
CA LEU A 899 -48.60 4.91 -25.06
C LEU A 899 -49.94 4.49 -24.42
N ASN A 900 -51.06 4.78 -25.09
CA ASN A 900 -52.38 4.35 -24.63
C ASN A 900 -52.55 2.82 -24.68
N THR A 901 -51.98 2.18 -25.71
CA THR A 901 -52.02 0.72 -25.87
C THR A 901 -51.16 0.01 -24.81
N LEU A 902 -50.05 0.59 -24.36
CA LEU A 902 -49.16 -0.06 -23.39
C LEU A 902 -49.81 -0.22 -22.00
N PHE A 903 -50.57 0.78 -21.53
CA PHE A 903 -51.04 0.88 -20.13
C PHE A 903 -52.52 0.59 -19.90
N SER A 904 -53.34 0.39 -20.94
CA SER A 904 -54.74 -0.07 -20.80
C SER A 904 -55.61 0.82 -19.88
N THR A 905 -55.31 2.12 -19.76
CA THR A 905 -56.08 3.09 -19.00
C THR A 905 -56.75 4.10 -19.93
N GLU A 906 -58.06 4.31 -19.73
CA GLU A 906 -58.77 5.48 -20.23
C GLU A 906 -58.15 6.72 -19.57
N LEU A 907 -57.24 7.39 -20.27
CA LEU A 907 -56.82 8.73 -19.89
C LEU A 907 -58.08 9.60 -19.87
N GLU A 908 -58.38 10.19 -18.71
CA GLU A 908 -59.52 11.09 -18.50
C GLU A 908 -59.70 12.05 -19.69
N LYS A 909 -60.89 11.99 -20.27
CA LYS A 909 -61.54 12.95 -21.20
C LYS A 909 -60.59 13.89 -21.96
N TYR A 910 -60.17 13.46 -23.15
CA TYR A 910 -60.23 14.36 -24.30
C TYR A 910 -61.55 14.07 -25.01
N GLU A 911 -62.59 14.81 -24.62
CA GLU A 911 -63.79 14.95 -25.45
C GLU A 911 -63.37 15.40 -26.85
N GLY A 912 -64.05 14.85 -27.85
CA GLY A 912 -63.60 14.73 -29.23
C GLY A 912 -62.89 15.97 -29.78
N ASN A 913 -61.66 15.75 -30.24
CA ASN A 913 -61.06 16.36 -31.43
C ASN A 913 -59.71 15.67 -31.69
N VAL A 914 -59.31 15.67 -32.96
CA VAL A 914 -58.05 15.12 -33.50
C VAL A 914 -56.88 15.28 -32.50
N ILE A 915 -56.19 14.18 -32.17
CA ILE A 915 -55.03 14.18 -31.25
C ILE A 915 -54.05 15.26 -31.74
N PRO A 916 -53.81 16.34 -30.98
CA PRO A 916 -52.93 17.42 -31.42
C PRO A 916 -51.49 16.90 -31.50
N SER A 917 -50.75 17.29 -32.53
CA SER A 917 -49.32 16.98 -32.67
C SER A 917 -48.56 17.50 -31.45
N THR A 918 -47.85 16.62 -30.72
CA THR A 918 -47.04 17.00 -29.56
C THR A 918 -45.97 18.03 -29.99
N GLN A 919 -46.02 19.27 -29.48
CA GLN A 919 -45.10 20.37 -29.86
C GLN A 919 -43.90 20.55 -28.90
N LYS A 920 -43.93 19.94 -27.70
CA LYS A 920 -42.86 20.02 -26.67
C LYS A 920 -42.68 18.68 -25.97
N VAL A 921 -41.50 18.44 -25.38
CA VAL A 921 -41.24 17.24 -24.57
C VAL A 921 -42.08 17.27 -23.29
N VAL A 922 -42.98 16.30 -23.11
CA VAL A 922 -43.90 16.23 -21.96
C VAL A 922 -43.66 14.94 -21.18
N ALA A 923 -43.43 15.06 -19.87
CA ALA A 923 -43.28 13.92 -18.96
C ALA A 923 -44.57 13.70 -18.14
N LYS A 924 -45.12 12.48 -18.13
CA LYS A 924 -46.29 12.06 -17.35
C LYS A 924 -45.90 10.93 -16.40
N SER A 925 -46.24 11.02 -15.12
CA SER A 925 -45.89 9.98 -14.14
C SER A 925 -47.11 9.21 -13.66
N PHE A 926 -46.98 7.88 -13.56
CA PHE A 926 -48.01 6.94 -13.13
C PHE A 926 -47.46 6.10 -11.96
N TYR A 927 -48.34 5.68 -11.04
CA TYR A 927 -47.98 4.76 -9.97
C TYR A 927 -48.68 3.42 -10.20
N LEU A 928 -47.88 2.38 -10.39
CA LEU A 928 -48.33 1.00 -10.60
C LEU A 928 -48.03 0.19 -9.33
N THR A 929 -48.96 -0.67 -8.92
CA THR A 929 -48.76 -1.60 -7.79
C THR A 929 -48.95 -3.03 -8.27
N GLU A 930 -47.87 -3.80 -8.29
CA GLU A 930 -47.87 -5.21 -8.71
C GLU A 930 -47.24 -6.07 -7.60
N ASN A 931 -47.95 -7.11 -7.14
CA ASN A 931 -47.47 -8.03 -6.09
C ASN A 931 -46.85 -7.35 -4.84
N LYS A 932 -47.47 -6.27 -4.35
CA LYS A 932 -47.03 -5.44 -3.19
C LYS A 932 -45.78 -4.57 -3.43
N VAL A 933 -45.27 -4.47 -4.67
CA VAL A 933 -44.22 -3.54 -5.08
C VAL A 933 -44.86 -2.29 -5.68
N LYS A 934 -44.44 -1.10 -5.24
CA LYS A 934 -44.84 0.20 -5.82
C LYS A 934 -43.84 0.61 -6.90
N VAL A 935 -44.28 0.79 -8.14
CA VAL A 935 -43.46 1.27 -9.27
C VAL A 935 -43.98 2.63 -9.72
N LYS A 936 -43.13 3.65 -9.71
CA LYS A 936 -43.42 4.96 -10.31
C LYS A 936 -42.86 4.96 -11.72
N LEU A 937 -43.75 4.91 -12.71
CA LEU A 937 -43.40 4.95 -14.11
C LEU A 937 -43.53 6.37 -14.64
N THR A 938 -42.45 6.95 -15.18
CA THR A 938 -42.48 8.26 -15.85
C THR A 938 -42.35 8.08 -17.35
N LEU A 939 -43.24 8.69 -18.11
CA LEU A 939 -43.35 8.55 -19.55
C LEU A 939 -43.06 9.88 -20.22
N VAL A 940 -42.03 9.92 -21.06
CA VAL A 940 -41.59 11.12 -21.76
C VAL A 940 -42.02 11.01 -23.23
N ASP A 941 -43.06 11.76 -23.58
CA ASP A 941 -43.50 11.93 -24.96
C ASP A 941 -42.70 13.06 -25.63
N THR A 942 -42.20 12.81 -26.83
CA THR A 942 -41.37 13.76 -27.57
C THR A 942 -42.08 14.24 -28.84
N PRO A 943 -41.89 15.50 -29.24
CA PRO A 943 -42.40 15.99 -30.51
C PRO A 943 -41.80 15.15 -31.66
N GLY A 944 -42.57 14.96 -32.73
CA GLY A 944 -42.02 14.28 -33.89
C GLY A 944 -40.90 15.09 -34.56
N PHE A 945 -39.85 14.41 -34.96
CA PHE A 945 -38.75 14.99 -35.73
C PHE A 945 -38.87 14.57 -37.20
N GLY A 946 -38.38 15.40 -38.13
CA GLY A 946 -38.43 15.12 -39.57
C GLY A 946 -39.48 15.93 -40.35
N ASP A 947 -40.32 16.72 -39.68
CA ASP A 947 -41.39 17.52 -40.34
C ASP A 947 -40.87 18.82 -40.97
N SER A 948 -39.66 19.25 -40.63
CA SER A 948 -39.04 20.49 -41.13
C SER A 948 -38.25 20.25 -42.41
N ILE A 949 -38.11 21.28 -43.25
CA ILE A 949 -37.27 21.20 -44.47
C ILE A 949 -35.79 21.02 -44.10
N ASP A 950 -35.33 21.67 -43.02
CA ASP A 950 -34.00 21.47 -42.44
C ASP A 950 -34.11 20.70 -41.11
N ASN A 951 -33.51 19.50 -41.06
CA ASN A 951 -33.48 18.63 -39.89
C ASN A 951 -32.06 18.44 -39.32
N THR A 952 -31.12 19.32 -39.66
CA THR A 952 -29.69 19.19 -39.30
C THR A 952 -29.39 19.13 -37.80
N ASN A 953 -30.31 19.54 -36.92
CA ASN A 953 -30.14 19.57 -35.46
C ASN A 953 -31.34 19.01 -34.68
N CYS A 954 -32.18 18.19 -35.31
CA CYS A 954 -33.46 17.76 -34.71
C CYS A 954 -33.32 16.90 -33.42
N TRP A 955 -32.15 16.31 -33.17
CA TRP A 955 -31.88 15.53 -31.94
C TRP A 955 -31.46 16.38 -30.73
N LYS A 956 -31.04 17.65 -30.93
CA LYS A 956 -30.52 18.50 -29.84
C LYS A 956 -31.51 18.64 -28.67
N PRO A 957 -32.81 18.92 -28.87
CA PRO A 957 -33.74 19.07 -27.75
C PRO A 957 -33.90 17.80 -26.91
N ILE A 958 -33.78 16.62 -27.53
CA ILE A 958 -33.88 15.33 -26.83
C ILE A 958 -32.59 15.05 -26.05
N VAL A 959 -31.43 15.31 -26.67
CA VAL A 959 -30.12 15.17 -26.00
C VAL A 959 -30.01 16.13 -24.82
N GLU A 960 -30.40 17.40 -24.99
CA GLU A 960 -30.42 18.40 -23.93
C GLU A 960 -31.37 18.03 -22.79
N TYR A 961 -32.52 17.42 -23.09
CA TYR A 961 -33.42 16.90 -22.06
C TYR A 961 -32.77 15.79 -21.23
N ILE A 962 -32.12 14.82 -21.89
CA ILE A 962 -31.42 13.72 -21.21
C ILE A 962 -30.26 14.26 -20.34
N ASP A 963 -29.45 15.16 -20.90
CA ASP A 963 -28.31 15.76 -20.19
C ASP A 963 -28.77 16.65 -19.02
N SER A 964 -29.89 17.35 -19.17
CA SER A 964 -30.51 18.13 -18.09
C SER A 964 -30.95 17.22 -16.93
N LYS A 965 -31.52 16.05 -17.22
CA LYS A 965 -31.87 15.06 -16.19
C LYS A 965 -30.65 14.44 -15.52
N TYR A 966 -29.58 14.18 -16.25
CA TYR A 966 -28.31 13.75 -15.65
C TYR A 966 -27.65 14.83 -14.81
N SER A 967 -27.71 16.09 -15.24
CA SER A 967 -27.20 17.24 -14.49
C SER A 967 -27.99 17.48 -13.21
N GLN A 968 -29.32 17.36 -13.25
CA GLN A 968 -30.18 17.46 -12.06
C GLN A 968 -29.83 16.36 -11.04
N TYR A 969 -29.65 15.13 -11.51
CA TYR A 969 -29.26 14.02 -10.64
C TYR A 969 -27.86 14.21 -10.06
N LEU A 970 -26.89 14.69 -10.87
CA LEU A 970 -25.53 15.02 -10.41
C LEU A 970 -25.54 16.17 -9.39
N ASN A 971 -26.38 17.19 -9.57
CA ASN A 971 -26.50 18.29 -8.62
C ASN A 971 -27.10 17.84 -7.28
N GLU A 972 -28.10 16.96 -7.30
CA GLU A 972 -28.60 16.34 -6.07
C GLU A 972 -27.56 15.42 -5.41
N GLU A 973 -26.69 14.78 -6.21
CA GLU A 973 -25.55 14.00 -5.70
C GLU A 973 -24.46 14.91 -5.09
N THR A 974 -24.20 16.09 -5.63
CA THR A 974 -23.14 17.00 -5.15
C THR A 974 -23.58 17.90 -4.00
N LYS A 975 -24.89 18.04 -3.73
CA LYS A 975 -25.40 18.78 -2.56
C LYS A 975 -24.80 18.27 -1.24
N ILE A 976 -24.52 19.22 -0.34
CA ILE A 976 -23.95 18.97 1.00
C ILE A 976 -25.00 18.30 1.91
N GLU A 977 -26.26 18.76 1.85
CA GLU A 977 -27.39 18.11 2.52
C GLU A 977 -28.17 17.24 1.52
N ARG A 978 -27.87 15.94 1.52
CA ARG A 978 -28.52 14.98 0.62
C ARG A 978 -29.80 14.42 1.24
N LYS A 979 -30.87 14.34 0.45
CA LYS A 979 -32.07 13.58 0.83
C LYS A 979 -31.74 12.08 0.90
N ASN A 980 -32.33 11.37 1.86
CA ASN A 980 -32.12 9.92 2.06
C ASN A 980 -32.47 9.04 0.83
N LYS A 981 -33.28 9.56 -0.10
CA LYS A 981 -33.59 8.96 -1.41
C LYS A 981 -33.62 10.08 -2.45
N ILE A 982 -32.74 10.01 -3.45
CA ILE A 982 -32.77 10.91 -4.62
C ILE A 982 -33.83 10.36 -5.58
N PRO A 983 -34.79 11.18 -6.06
CA PRO A 983 -35.74 10.75 -7.07
C PRO A 983 -35.01 10.50 -8.39
N ASP A 984 -35.24 9.34 -9.01
CA ASP A 984 -34.59 8.96 -10.26
C ASP A 984 -35.45 9.37 -11.45
N GLU A 985 -35.19 10.57 -11.98
CA GLU A 985 -35.85 11.11 -13.17
C GLU A 985 -35.03 10.91 -14.45
N ARG A 986 -33.96 10.10 -14.39
CA ARG A 986 -33.13 9.80 -15.55
C ARG A 986 -33.90 8.93 -16.54
N VAL A 987 -33.58 9.07 -17.81
CA VAL A 987 -34.23 8.29 -18.89
C VAL A 987 -33.57 6.92 -18.96
N HIS A 988 -34.29 5.86 -18.62
CA HIS A 988 -33.72 4.50 -18.57
C HIS A 988 -33.82 3.75 -19.90
N LEU A 989 -34.86 4.05 -20.69
CA LEU A 989 -35.11 3.41 -21.97
C LEU A 989 -35.67 4.41 -22.99
N CYS A 990 -35.10 4.38 -24.20
CA CYS A 990 -35.59 5.11 -25.37
C CYS A 990 -36.13 4.12 -26.42
N LEU A 991 -37.44 4.18 -26.66
CA LEU A 991 -38.08 3.45 -27.76
C LEU A 991 -38.03 4.30 -29.02
N TYR A 992 -37.31 3.82 -30.04
CA TYR A 992 -37.08 4.54 -31.28
C TYR A 992 -37.97 3.99 -32.40
N PHE A 993 -38.95 4.78 -32.86
CA PHE A 993 -39.92 4.41 -33.88
C PHE A 993 -39.37 4.69 -35.28
N ILE A 994 -39.23 3.62 -36.06
CA ILE A 994 -38.78 3.62 -37.44
C ILE A 994 -40.01 3.54 -38.35
N ALA A 995 -40.03 4.39 -39.38
CA ALA A 995 -41.08 4.38 -40.40
C ALA A 995 -41.01 3.10 -41.26
N PRO A 996 -42.14 2.45 -41.59
CA PRO A 996 -42.15 1.22 -42.37
C PRO A 996 -42.00 1.52 -43.88
N THR A 997 -40.78 1.84 -44.32
CA THR A 997 -40.48 2.17 -45.73
C THR A 997 -40.15 0.94 -46.58
N GLY A 998 -39.86 -0.21 -45.98
CA GLY A 998 -39.51 -1.46 -46.68
C GLY A 998 -38.09 -1.49 -47.27
N HIS A 999 -37.32 -0.39 -47.16
CA HIS A 999 -35.96 -0.27 -47.70
C HIS A 999 -34.89 -0.39 -46.61
N SER A 1000 -34.13 0.68 -46.34
CA SER A 1000 -33.05 0.78 -45.37
C SER A 1000 -33.38 1.86 -44.32
N LEU A 1001 -32.56 1.96 -43.27
CA LEU A 1001 -32.68 3.08 -42.33
C LEU A 1001 -32.44 4.42 -43.06
N ARG A 1002 -33.22 5.45 -42.72
CA ARG A 1002 -33.01 6.78 -43.29
C ARG A 1002 -31.79 7.43 -42.66
N GLU A 1003 -31.15 8.34 -43.40
CA GLU A 1003 -29.98 9.07 -42.92
C GLU A 1003 -30.26 9.87 -41.64
N ILE A 1004 -31.46 10.44 -41.53
CA ILE A 1004 -31.92 11.13 -40.32
C ILE A 1004 -31.95 10.17 -39.12
N ASP A 1005 -32.45 8.95 -39.31
CA ASP A 1005 -32.59 7.96 -38.25
C ASP A 1005 -31.21 7.45 -37.78
N ILE A 1006 -30.28 7.23 -38.73
CA ILE A 1006 -28.88 6.87 -38.46
C ILE A 1006 -28.20 7.96 -37.63
N LYS A 1007 -28.33 9.22 -38.04
CA LYS A 1007 -27.70 10.36 -37.34
C LYS A 1007 -28.31 10.59 -35.96
N PHE A 1008 -29.61 10.34 -35.80
CA PHE A 1008 -30.30 10.46 -34.52
C PHE A 1008 -29.83 9.39 -33.54
N MET A 1009 -29.84 8.12 -33.95
CA MET A 1009 -29.41 7.00 -33.11
C MET A 1009 -27.92 7.09 -32.75
N LYS A 1010 -27.06 7.57 -33.68
CA LYS A 1010 -25.64 7.84 -33.39
C LYS A 1010 -25.42 8.87 -32.28
N ASN A 1011 -26.31 9.86 -32.11
CA ASN A 1011 -26.15 10.84 -31.03
C ASN A 1011 -26.77 10.39 -29.71
N LEU A 1012 -27.71 9.43 -29.74
CA LEU A 1012 -28.37 8.92 -28.54
C LEU A 1012 -27.70 7.67 -27.93
N HIS A 1013 -27.06 6.82 -28.73
CA HIS A 1013 -26.64 5.47 -28.30
C HIS A 1013 -25.64 5.44 -27.14
N ASP A 1014 -24.83 6.50 -26.96
CA ASP A 1014 -23.90 6.60 -25.84
C ASP A 1014 -24.55 7.18 -24.57
N LYS A 1015 -25.78 7.73 -24.68
CA LYS A 1015 -26.47 8.44 -23.58
C LYS A 1015 -27.66 7.67 -23.01
N VAL A 1016 -28.36 6.84 -23.78
CA VAL A 1016 -29.54 6.09 -23.32
C VAL A 1016 -29.62 4.74 -24.03
N ASN A 1017 -30.18 3.73 -23.37
CA ASN A 1017 -30.52 2.44 -23.95
C ASN A 1017 -31.55 2.58 -25.09
N ILE A 1018 -31.17 2.24 -26.32
CA ILE A 1018 -32.05 2.34 -27.51
C ILE A 1018 -32.64 0.98 -27.87
N ILE A 1019 -33.96 0.92 -28.03
CA ILE A 1019 -34.66 -0.22 -28.62
C ILE A 1019 -35.39 0.25 -29.90
N PRO A 1020 -34.99 -0.25 -31.09
CA PRO A 1020 -35.65 0.09 -32.34
C PRO A 1020 -36.98 -0.66 -32.51
N LEU A 1021 -38.03 0.08 -32.88
CA LEU A 1021 -39.39 -0.40 -33.15
C LEU A 1021 -39.82 -0.02 -34.55
N ILE A 1022 -40.35 -0.97 -35.32
CA ILE A 1022 -40.97 -0.68 -36.62
C ILE A 1022 -42.43 -0.30 -36.35
N ALA A 1023 -42.77 0.96 -36.64
CA ALA A 1023 -44.10 1.49 -36.47
C ALA A 1023 -45.04 1.01 -37.59
N LYS A 1024 -46.35 0.90 -37.30
CA LYS A 1024 -47.38 0.51 -38.28
C LYS A 1024 -46.97 -0.73 -39.10
N ALA A 1025 -46.56 -1.80 -38.41
CA ALA A 1025 -46.08 -3.02 -39.05
C ALA A 1025 -47.15 -3.70 -39.94
N ASP A 1026 -48.42 -3.33 -39.77
CA ASP A 1026 -49.55 -3.70 -40.63
C ASP A 1026 -49.47 -3.16 -42.06
N THR A 1027 -48.53 -2.28 -42.36
CA THR A 1027 -48.26 -1.77 -43.73
C THR A 1027 -47.36 -2.68 -44.56
N LEU A 1028 -46.64 -3.62 -43.93
CA LEU A 1028 -45.69 -4.51 -44.58
C LEU A 1028 -46.21 -5.94 -44.61
N THR A 1029 -45.95 -6.67 -45.69
CA THR A 1029 -46.17 -8.12 -45.72
C THR A 1029 -45.13 -8.84 -44.85
N LEU A 1030 -45.39 -10.09 -44.46
CA LEU A 1030 -44.45 -10.89 -43.64
C LEU A 1030 -43.05 -11.02 -44.30
N GLY A 1031 -43.00 -11.17 -45.63
CA GLY A 1031 -41.75 -11.25 -46.37
C GLY A 1031 -40.98 -9.94 -46.41
N GLU A 1032 -41.69 -8.82 -46.62
CA GLU A 1032 -41.10 -7.48 -46.61
C GLU A 1032 -40.61 -7.08 -45.20
N MET A 1033 -41.37 -7.44 -44.16
CA MET A 1033 -40.99 -7.18 -42.77
C MET A 1033 -39.69 -7.88 -42.40
N ASN A 1034 -39.51 -9.16 -42.75
CA ASN A 1034 -38.27 -9.89 -42.47
C ASN A 1034 -37.07 -9.27 -43.19
N ARG A 1035 -37.24 -8.94 -44.48
CA ARG A 1035 -36.20 -8.26 -45.27
C ARG A 1035 -35.85 -6.89 -44.69
N PHE A 1036 -36.86 -6.14 -44.23
CA PHE A 1036 -36.68 -4.83 -43.62
C PHE A 1036 -35.95 -4.92 -42.28
N LYS A 1037 -36.29 -5.89 -41.42
CA LYS A 1037 -35.57 -6.16 -40.16
C LYS A 1037 -34.08 -6.44 -40.41
N GLU A 1038 -33.76 -7.29 -41.38
CA GLU A 1038 -32.37 -7.59 -41.75
C GLU A 1038 -31.61 -6.38 -42.28
N ASN A 1039 -32.25 -5.55 -43.11
CA ASN A 1039 -31.64 -4.33 -43.62
C ASN A 1039 -31.34 -3.33 -42.49
N ILE A 1040 -32.27 -3.16 -41.53
CA ILE A 1040 -32.07 -2.29 -40.35
C ILE A 1040 -30.87 -2.78 -39.53
N LEU A 1041 -30.76 -4.08 -39.25
CA LEU A 1041 -29.65 -4.62 -38.47
C LEU A 1041 -28.31 -4.44 -39.20
N ARG A 1042 -28.27 -4.68 -40.52
CA ARG A 1042 -27.08 -4.43 -41.34
C ARG A 1042 -26.65 -2.96 -41.32
N ASP A 1043 -27.60 -2.03 -41.39
CA ASP A 1043 -27.31 -0.60 -41.35
C ASP A 1043 -26.83 -0.13 -39.97
N VAL A 1044 -27.37 -0.70 -38.89
CA VAL A 1044 -26.95 -0.45 -37.50
C VAL A 1044 -25.50 -0.91 -37.28
N GLU A 1045 -25.16 -2.13 -37.73
CA GLU A 1045 -23.80 -2.67 -37.64
C GLU A 1045 -22.80 -1.87 -38.48
N LYS A 1046 -23.14 -1.56 -39.74
CA LYS A 1046 -22.30 -0.78 -40.65
C LYS A 1046 -21.97 0.61 -40.10
N ASN A 1047 -22.89 1.20 -39.34
CA ASN A 1047 -22.75 2.54 -38.78
C ASN A 1047 -22.22 2.55 -37.33
N GLY A 1048 -21.97 1.39 -36.73
CA GLY A 1048 -21.47 1.29 -35.35
C GLY A 1048 -22.45 1.77 -34.28
N ILE A 1049 -23.76 1.66 -34.53
CA ILE A 1049 -24.79 2.09 -33.57
C ILE A 1049 -25.00 0.99 -32.53
N LYS A 1050 -24.87 1.32 -31.24
CA LYS A 1050 -25.12 0.38 -30.14
C LYS A 1050 -26.61 0.36 -29.79
N ILE A 1051 -27.28 -0.74 -30.09
CA ILE A 1051 -28.65 -1.01 -29.62
C ILE A 1051 -28.62 -1.90 -28.38
N TYR A 1052 -29.65 -1.81 -27.53
CA TYR A 1052 -29.73 -2.63 -26.33
C TYR A 1052 -29.90 -4.11 -26.69
N GLN A 1053 -29.00 -4.96 -26.17
CA GLN A 1053 -29.03 -6.41 -26.38
C GLN A 1053 -29.47 -7.11 -25.10
N PHE A 1054 -30.48 -7.98 -25.20
CA PHE A 1054 -30.97 -8.74 -24.06
C PHE A 1054 -30.07 -9.96 -23.80
N GLU A 1055 -29.49 -10.05 -22.61
CA GLU A 1055 -28.71 -11.23 -22.22
C GLU A 1055 -29.63 -12.45 -21.96
N PRO A 1056 -29.37 -13.62 -22.56
CA PRO A 1056 -30.14 -14.82 -22.29
C PRO A 1056 -29.77 -15.37 -20.90
N SER A 1057 -30.64 -15.11 -19.92
CA SER A 1057 -30.60 -15.79 -18.61
C SER A 1057 -30.98 -17.27 -18.82
N GLY A 1058 -30.12 -18.18 -18.36
CA GLY A 1058 -30.20 -19.60 -18.68
C GLY A 1058 -31.49 -20.30 -18.20
N GLY A 1059 -31.97 -21.23 -19.03
CA GLY A 1059 -33.08 -22.15 -18.73
C GLY A 1059 -34.40 -21.77 -19.41
N ASP A 1060 -34.89 -22.64 -20.29
CA ASP A 1060 -36.24 -22.71 -20.88
C ASP A 1060 -36.61 -21.72 -22.01
N GLU A 1061 -37.66 -22.09 -22.76
CA GLU A 1061 -38.16 -21.71 -24.11
C GLU A 1061 -38.15 -20.21 -24.55
N ALA A 1062 -37.64 -19.29 -23.73
CA ALA A 1062 -37.64 -17.84 -23.96
C ALA A 1062 -36.61 -17.34 -24.99
N SER A 1063 -35.66 -18.18 -25.43
CA SER A 1063 -34.61 -17.81 -26.40
C SER A 1063 -35.14 -17.36 -27.77
N GLN A 1064 -36.35 -17.77 -28.16
CA GLN A 1064 -37.00 -17.37 -29.43
C GLN A 1064 -37.62 -15.96 -29.42
N ASN A 1065 -37.88 -15.37 -28.24
CA ASN A 1065 -38.51 -14.05 -28.15
C ASN A 1065 -37.48 -12.90 -28.19
N TYR A 1066 -36.23 -13.16 -27.81
CA TYR A 1066 -35.14 -12.18 -27.82
C TYR A 1066 -34.56 -11.91 -29.22
N SER A 1067 -34.67 -12.86 -30.14
CA SER A 1067 -34.12 -12.78 -31.50
C SER A 1067 -34.99 -11.97 -32.47
N ARG A 1068 -36.01 -11.24 -31.98
CA ARG A 1068 -37.03 -10.55 -32.81
C ARG A 1068 -36.83 -9.05 -32.97
N VAL A 1069 -35.77 -8.48 -32.38
CA VAL A 1069 -35.40 -7.06 -32.49
C VAL A 1069 -34.88 -6.77 -33.91
N PRO A 1070 -35.33 -5.69 -34.59
CA PRO A 1070 -36.32 -4.70 -34.19
C PRO A 1070 -37.77 -5.22 -34.19
N TYR A 1071 -38.57 -4.85 -33.19
CA TYR A 1071 -39.95 -5.34 -33.02
C TYR A 1071 -40.92 -4.63 -33.97
N GLY A 1072 -41.74 -5.39 -34.71
CA GLY A 1072 -42.81 -4.86 -35.55
C GLY A 1072 -44.11 -4.71 -34.78
N ILE A 1073 -44.57 -3.48 -34.57
CA ILE A 1073 -45.70 -3.19 -33.69
C ILE A 1073 -46.89 -2.57 -34.42
N VAL A 1074 -48.09 -2.96 -33.99
CA VAL A 1074 -49.37 -2.39 -34.40
C VAL A 1074 -50.09 -1.95 -33.13
N CYS A 1075 -50.63 -0.73 -33.12
CA CYS A 1075 -51.29 -0.15 -31.95
C CYS A 1075 -52.72 0.26 -32.31
N SER A 1076 -53.66 0.05 -31.39
CA SER A 1076 -55.05 0.46 -31.55
C SER A 1076 -55.70 0.73 -30.20
N ASN A 1077 -56.57 1.76 -30.19
CA ASN A 1077 -57.42 2.08 -29.05
C ASN A 1077 -58.82 1.45 -29.18
N HIS A 1078 -59.16 0.87 -30.34
CA HIS A 1078 -60.47 0.25 -30.57
C HIS A 1078 -60.49 -1.16 -29.99
N ILE A 1079 -61.51 -1.44 -29.17
CA ILE A 1079 -61.73 -2.72 -28.52
C ILE A 1079 -63.01 -3.33 -29.10
N ILE A 1080 -62.95 -4.58 -29.52
CA ILE A 1080 -64.12 -5.35 -29.95
C ILE A 1080 -64.27 -6.58 -29.06
N GLU A 1081 -65.51 -6.91 -28.72
CA GLU A 1081 -65.84 -8.16 -28.04
C GLU A 1081 -65.96 -9.29 -29.07
N THR A 1082 -65.09 -10.28 -28.94
CA THR A 1082 -65.13 -11.48 -29.78
C THR A 1082 -66.36 -12.31 -29.43
N LYS A 1083 -66.87 -13.14 -30.36
CA LYS A 1083 -67.99 -14.09 -30.12
C LYS A 1083 -67.80 -15.03 -28.91
N THR A 1084 -66.58 -15.13 -28.38
CA THR A 1084 -66.18 -15.90 -27.19
C THR A 1084 -66.14 -15.09 -25.89
N GLY A 1085 -66.66 -13.86 -25.86
CA GLY A 1085 -66.70 -12.99 -24.67
C GLY A 1085 -65.36 -12.35 -24.28
N ARG A 1086 -64.34 -12.40 -25.15
CA ARG A 1086 -63.02 -11.78 -24.90
C ARG A 1086 -62.96 -10.39 -25.54
N LYS A 1087 -62.65 -9.38 -24.73
CA LYS A 1087 -62.32 -8.01 -25.17
C LYS A 1087 -60.91 -7.99 -25.76
N VAL A 1088 -60.77 -7.72 -27.05
CA VAL A 1088 -59.49 -7.66 -27.74
C VAL A 1088 -59.33 -6.34 -28.47
N ARG A 1089 -58.11 -5.80 -28.49
CA ARG A 1089 -57.80 -4.58 -29.24
C ARG A 1089 -57.55 -4.90 -30.69
N VAL A 1090 -58.24 -4.19 -31.56
CA VAL A 1090 -58.24 -4.50 -32.99
C VAL A 1090 -58.14 -3.25 -33.83
N ARG A 1091 -57.59 -3.42 -35.03
CA ARG A 1091 -57.59 -2.42 -36.09
C ARG A 1091 -58.34 -2.99 -37.27
N GLU A 1092 -59.45 -2.34 -37.62
CA GLU A 1092 -60.30 -2.78 -38.72
C GLU A 1092 -59.83 -2.19 -40.05
N TYR A 1093 -59.72 -3.06 -41.04
CA TYR A 1093 -59.47 -2.72 -42.43
C TYR A 1093 -60.59 -3.28 -43.30
N PRO A 1094 -60.83 -2.72 -44.50
CA PRO A 1094 -61.81 -3.28 -45.45
C PRO A 1094 -61.62 -4.76 -45.79
N TRP A 1095 -60.38 -5.27 -45.67
CA TRP A 1095 -60.00 -6.65 -45.99
C TRP A 1095 -59.81 -7.58 -44.77
N GLY A 1096 -59.96 -7.08 -43.54
CA GLY A 1096 -59.78 -7.91 -42.35
C GLY A 1096 -59.52 -7.12 -41.07
N VAL A 1097 -59.39 -7.85 -39.95
CA VAL A 1097 -59.21 -7.28 -38.62
C VAL A 1097 -57.86 -7.71 -38.06
N VAL A 1098 -57.02 -6.75 -37.69
CA VAL A 1098 -55.71 -6.99 -37.08
C VAL A 1098 -55.81 -6.91 -35.56
N GLU A 1099 -55.69 -8.06 -34.90
CA GLU A 1099 -55.61 -8.15 -33.44
C GLU A 1099 -54.24 -7.69 -32.92
N VAL A 1100 -54.22 -6.72 -31.99
CA VAL A 1100 -53.00 -6.15 -31.41
C VAL A 1100 -52.37 -7.06 -30.37
N ASP A 1101 -53.18 -7.83 -29.65
CA ASP A 1101 -52.73 -8.72 -28.57
C ASP A 1101 -52.37 -10.14 -29.07
N ASN A 1102 -52.21 -10.33 -30.39
CA ASN A 1102 -51.94 -11.61 -31.03
C ASN A 1102 -50.51 -11.67 -31.62
N LEU A 1103 -49.69 -12.60 -31.11
CA LEU A 1103 -48.30 -12.82 -31.53
C LEU A 1103 -48.13 -13.25 -33.00
N LYS A 1104 -49.20 -13.73 -33.66
CA LYS A 1104 -49.16 -14.07 -35.09
C LYS A 1104 -49.31 -12.84 -35.98
N HIS A 1105 -49.88 -11.76 -35.47
CA HIS A 1105 -50.12 -10.53 -36.22
C HIS A 1105 -49.07 -9.46 -35.96
N ASN A 1106 -48.51 -9.39 -34.75
CA ASN A 1106 -47.47 -8.43 -34.40
C ASN A 1106 -46.56 -8.95 -33.26
N ASP A 1107 -45.48 -8.19 -33.00
CA ASP A 1107 -44.54 -8.47 -31.91
C ASP A 1107 -44.81 -7.64 -30.64
N PHE A 1108 -45.99 -7.00 -30.52
CA PHE A 1108 -46.32 -6.10 -29.41
C PHE A 1108 -46.32 -6.81 -28.05
N VAL A 1109 -46.92 -8.01 -27.99
CA VAL A 1109 -46.97 -8.81 -26.76
C VAL A 1109 -45.57 -9.27 -26.34
N ALA A 1110 -44.76 -9.73 -27.29
CA ALA A 1110 -43.38 -10.16 -27.01
C ALA A 1110 -42.54 -9.02 -26.42
N MET A 1111 -42.62 -7.83 -27.02
CA MET A 1111 -41.92 -6.65 -26.55
C MET A 1111 -42.43 -6.18 -25.17
N LYS A 1112 -43.76 -6.16 -24.95
CA LYS A 1112 -44.35 -5.81 -23.64
C LYS A 1112 -43.86 -6.73 -22.52
N GLU A 1113 -43.77 -8.03 -22.77
CA GLU A 1113 -43.30 -8.99 -21.75
C GLU A 1113 -41.79 -8.87 -21.47
N VAL A 1114 -40.97 -8.67 -22.50
CA VAL A 1114 -39.53 -8.50 -22.35
C VAL A 1114 -39.21 -7.22 -21.56
N LEU A 1115 -39.89 -6.11 -21.87
CA LEU A 1115 -39.67 -4.81 -21.25
C LEU A 1115 -40.19 -4.71 -19.81
N LEU A 1116 -41.43 -5.12 -19.57
CA LEU A 1116 -42.09 -4.87 -18.28
C LEU A 1116 -41.94 -6.01 -17.28
N LYS A 1117 -41.77 -7.26 -17.72
CA LYS A 1117 -41.70 -8.42 -16.79
C LYS A 1117 -40.29 -8.89 -16.48
N LYS A 1118 -39.34 -8.80 -17.42
CA LYS A 1118 -38.03 -9.46 -17.29
C LYS A 1118 -36.85 -8.51 -17.07
N HIS A 1119 -36.73 -7.42 -17.84
CA HIS A 1119 -35.48 -6.62 -17.90
C HIS A 1119 -35.59 -5.19 -17.37
N LEU A 1120 -36.66 -4.85 -16.65
CA LEU A 1120 -36.86 -3.48 -16.13
C LEU A 1120 -35.70 -3.04 -15.22
N ILE A 1121 -35.21 -3.95 -14.36
CA ILE A 1121 -34.12 -3.68 -13.43
C ILE A 1121 -32.79 -3.53 -14.18
N ASP A 1122 -32.53 -4.41 -15.16
CA ASP A 1122 -31.29 -4.40 -15.94
C ASP A 1122 -31.11 -3.07 -16.68
N LEU A 1123 -32.19 -2.55 -17.30
CA LEU A 1123 -32.19 -1.25 -17.97
C LEU A 1123 -31.85 -0.09 -17.02
N ILE A 1124 -32.35 -0.13 -15.78
CA ILE A 1124 -32.03 0.89 -14.76
C ILE A 1124 -30.55 0.78 -14.37
N CYS A 1125 -30.05 -0.44 -14.17
CA CYS A 1125 -28.66 -0.70 -13.81
C CYS A 1125 -27.69 -0.21 -14.91
N ASP A 1126 -27.97 -0.48 -16.18
CA ASP A 1126 -27.11 -0.04 -17.29
C ASP A 1126 -27.12 1.49 -17.44
N THR A 1127 -28.27 2.12 -17.24
CA THR A 1127 -28.37 3.58 -17.24
C THR A 1127 -27.52 4.19 -16.12
N ALA A 1128 -27.55 3.61 -14.93
CA ALA A 1128 -26.78 4.11 -13.79
C ALA A 1128 -25.28 3.86 -13.95
N ASN A 1129 -24.87 2.66 -14.35
CA ASN A 1129 -23.47 2.22 -14.33
C ASN A 1129 -22.69 2.58 -15.60
N VAL A 1130 -23.38 2.73 -16.74
CA VAL A 1130 -22.74 3.01 -18.04
C VAL A 1130 -23.01 4.44 -18.46
N HIS A 1131 -24.26 4.78 -18.76
CA HIS A 1131 -24.59 6.07 -19.37
C HIS A 1131 -24.38 7.25 -18.43
N TYR A 1132 -24.87 7.15 -17.19
CA TYR A 1132 -24.71 8.20 -16.19
C TYR A 1132 -23.27 8.36 -15.72
N GLU A 1133 -22.54 7.26 -15.47
CA GLU A 1133 -21.12 7.35 -15.07
C GLU A 1133 -20.24 7.90 -16.19
N ASN A 1134 -20.51 7.58 -17.47
CA ASN A 1134 -19.82 8.21 -18.60
C ASN A 1134 -20.09 9.73 -18.66
N PHE A 1135 -21.33 10.15 -18.43
CA PHE A 1135 -21.69 11.57 -18.34
C PHE A 1135 -20.97 12.27 -17.19
N ARG A 1136 -21.00 11.67 -15.99
CA ARG A 1136 -20.34 12.18 -14.78
C ARG A 1136 -18.83 12.27 -14.95
N PHE A 1137 -18.20 11.25 -15.54
CA PHE A 1137 -16.78 11.24 -15.86
C PHE A 1137 -16.43 12.42 -16.77
N ASN A 1138 -17.18 12.62 -17.85
CA ASN A 1138 -16.95 13.72 -18.79
C ASN A 1138 -17.14 15.11 -18.15
N GLN A 1139 -18.09 15.26 -17.22
CA GLN A 1139 -18.34 16.52 -16.54
C GLN A 1139 -17.27 16.85 -15.49
N LEU A 1140 -16.68 15.84 -14.85
CA LEU A 1140 -15.58 16.00 -13.88
C LEU A 1140 -14.20 16.16 -14.55
N SER A 1141 -14.05 15.72 -15.80
CA SER A 1141 -12.77 15.77 -16.54
C SER A 1141 -12.67 16.93 -17.53
N GLY A 1142 -13.76 17.64 -17.83
CA GLY A 1142 -13.76 18.82 -18.71
C GLY A 1142 -13.51 20.15 -17.98
N PRO A 1143 -12.96 21.19 -18.64
CA PRO A 1143 -12.93 22.54 -18.10
C PRO A 1143 -14.37 23.06 -17.97
N PHE A 1144 -14.76 23.48 -16.75
CA PHE A 1144 -16.07 24.06 -16.45
C PHE A 1144 -16.43 25.14 -17.50
N LYS A 1145 -17.38 24.83 -18.40
CA LYS A 1145 -17.99 25.82 -19.31
C LYS A 1145 -19.24 26.36 -18.62
N GLY A 1146 -19.21 27.67 -18.38
CA GLY A 1146 -19.95 28.33 -17.30
C GLY A 1146 -21.44 28.60 -17.50
N GLY A 1147 -22.03 29.15 -16.44
CA GLY A 1147 -23.33 29.83 -16.41
C GLY A 1147 -23.50 30.61 -15.10
N ASN A 1148 -23.59 31.94 -15.21
CA ASN A 1148 -23.67 32.96 -14.15
C ASN A 1148 -24.51 32.59 -12.90
N VAL A 1149 -23.87 32.41 -11.75
CA VAL A 1149 -24.33 32.81 -10.41
C VAL A 1149 -23.08 33.10 -9.56
N ASP A 1150 -23.17 34.12 -8.70
CA ASP A 1150 -22.10 34.79 -7.95
C ASP A 1150 -20.91 33.97 -7.43
N CYS A 1151 -19.75 34.63 -7.48
CA CYS A 1151 -18.39 34.15 -7.24
C CYS A 1151 -18.16 33.35 -5.95
N ASP A 1152 -17.55 32.17 -6.09
CA ASP A 1152 -17.11 31.31 -4.98
C ASP A 1152 -15.59 31.53 -4.69
N PRO A 1153 -15.15 31.83 -3.45
CA PRO A 1153 -13.76 32.14 -3.08
C PRO A 1153 -12.73 31.06 -3.41
N MET A 1154 -13.17 29.82 -3.65
CA MET A 1154 -12.31 28.69 -3.98
C MET A 1154 -11.69 28.82 -5.38
N SER A 1155 -12.40 29.47 -6.32
CA SER A 1155 -11.97 29.64 -7.71
C SER A 1155 -10.84 30.67 -7.87
N GLN A 1156 -10.77 31.68 -6.99
CA GLN A 1156 -9.66 32.64 -6.95
C GLN A 1156 -8.37 31.99 -6.44
N MET A 1157 -8.48 31.15 -5.40
CA MET A 1157 -7.33 30.46 -4.82
C MET A 1157 -6.74 29.40 -5.79
N GLU A 1158 -7.58 28.75 -6.58
CA GLU A 1158 -7.13 27.81 -7.63
C GLU A 1158 -6.49 28.50 -8.83
N ALA A 1159 -6.92 29.72 -9.17
CA ALA A 1159 -6.28 30.53 -10.22
C ALA A 1159 -4.90 31.03 -9.77
N GLU A 1160 -4.78 31.47 -8.52
CA GLU A 1160 -3.48 31.85 -7.93
C GLU A 1160 -2.54 30.65 -7.81
N ASN A 1161 -3.03 29.48 -7.39
CA ASN A 1161 -2.22 28.26 -7.31
C ASN A 1161 -1.72 27.81 -8.69
N ARG A 1162 -2.52 27.94 -9.75
CA ARG A 1162 -2.09 27.64 -11.13
C ARG A 1162 -1.02 28.60 -11.63
N MET A 1163 -1.15 29.90 -11.34
CA MET A 1163 -0.10 30.86 -11.68
C MET A 1163 1.20 30.58 -10.90
N LEU A 1164 1.09 30.14 -9.65
CA LEU A 1164 2.24 29.75 -8.84
C LEU A 1164 2.91 28.48 -9.38
N GLU A 1165 2.13 27.48 -9.83
CA GLU A 1165 2.63 26.25 -10.44
C GLU A 1165 3.34 26.52 -11.77
N GLU A 1166 2.78 27.37 -12.64
CA GLU A 1166 3.45 27.77 -13.88
C GLU A 1166 4.77 28.52 -13.62
N GLN A 1167 4.80 29.39 -12.60
CA GLN A 1167 6.04 30.03 -12.16
C GLN A 1167 7.05 29.01 -11.62
N PHE A 1168 6.58 28.00 -10.87
CA PHE A 1168 7.43 26.94 -10.34
C PHE A 1168 8.03 26.07 -11.46
N GLU A 1169 7.23 25.71 -12.46
CA GLU A 1169 7.64 24.92 -13.62
C GLU A 1169 8.65 25.69 -14.49
N ALA A 1170 8.44 26.99 -14.68
CA ALA A 1170 9.36 27.87 -15.39
C ALA A 1170 10.70 28.02 -14.64
N THR A 1171 10.65 28.17 -13.32
CA THR A 1171 11.85 28.26 -12.46
C THR A 1171 12.61 26.94 -12.45
N LYS A 1172 11.90 25.81 -12.42
CA LYS A 1172 12.47 24.46 -12.52
C LYS A 1172 13.18 24.25 -13.86
N LYS A 1173 12.56 24.60 -14.99
CA LYS A 1173 13.21 24.54 -16.31
C LYS A 1173 14.46 25.42 -16.40
N ASN A 1174 14.44 26.61 -15.80
CA ASN A 1174 15.63 27.47 -15.74
C ASN A 1174 16.73 26.86 -14.87
N MET A 1175 16.39 26.27 -13.72
CA MET A 1175 17.36 25.56 -12.87
C MET A 1175 17.93 24.32 -13.55
N GLU A 1176 17.12 23.53 -14.27
CA GLU A 1176 17.57 22.37 -15.05
C GLU A 1176 18.55 22.79 -16.16
N LYS A 1177 18.29 23.93 -16.79
CA LYS A 1177 19.20 24.48 -17.81
C LYS A 1177 20.54 24.91 -17.20
N VAL A 1178 20.53 25.65 -16.09
CA VAL A 1178 21.74 26.03 -15.35
C VAL A 1178 22.50 24.80 -14.84
N TYR A 1179 21.77 23.75 -14.42
CA TYR A 1179 22.37 22.49 -14.01
C TYR A 1179 23.06 21.79 -15.19
N SER A 1180 22.42 21.71 -16.35
CA SER A 1180 23.03 21.12 -17.55
C SER A 1180 24.29 21.85 -18.02
N GLU A 1181 24.31 23.19 -17.94
CA GLU A 1181 25.48 24.00 -18.26
C GLU A 1181 26.62 23.78 -17.26
N LYS A 1182 26.30 23.66 -15.96
CA LYS A 1182 27.28 23.35 -14.92
C LYS A 1182 27.86 21.95 -15.03
N VAL A 1183 27.05 20.96 -15.44
CA VAL A 1183 27.51 19.58 -15.65
C VAL A 1183 28.53 19.54 -16.80
N ILE A 1184 28.27 20.25 -17.90
CA ILE A 1184 29.19 20.35 -19.05
C ILE A 1184 30.51 21.05 -18.65
N ASP A 1185 30.45 22.15 -17.88
CA ASP A 1185 31.66 22.81 -17.33
C ASP A 1185 32.46 21.86 -16.41
N TRP A 1186 31.76 21.07 -15.60
CA TRP A 1186 32.38 20.08 -14.72
C TRP A 1186 33.08 18.97 -15.50
N GLU A 1187 32.44 18.43 -16.55
CA GLU A 1187 33.02 17.41 -17.43
C GLU A 1187 34.28 17.92 -18.13
N LEU A 1188 34.28 19.17 -18.62
CA LEU A 1188 35.45 19.80 -19.22
C LEU A 1188 36.62 19.92 -18.22
N ARG A 1189 36.34 20.38 -16.99
CA ARG A 1189 37.36 20.47 -15.92
C ARG A 1189 37.88 19.11 -15.49
N LEU A 1190 37.04 18.07 -15.52
CA LEU A 1190 37.45 16.70 -15.22
C LEU A 1190 38.44 16.21 -16.27
N LYS A 1191 38.14 16.45 -17.55
CA LYS A 1191 39.00 16.08 -18.69
C LYS A 1191 40.34 16.82 -18.67
N GLU A 1192 40.35 18.09 -18.27
CA GLU A 1192 41.60 18.84 -18.05
C GLU A 1192 42.43 18.28 -16.89
N ARG A 1193 41.78 17.86 -15.79
CA ARG A 1193 42.46 17.23 -14.66
C ARG A 1193 43.04 15.87 -15.04
N GLU A 1194 42.30 15.06 -15.80
CA GLU A 1194 42.78 13.77 -16.33
C GLU A 1194 44.01 13.96 -17.22
N ASN A 1195 44.00 14.94 -18.12
CA ASN A 1195 45.15 15.25 -18.97
C ASN A 1195 46.38 15.72 -18.15
N LYS A 1196 46.17 16.53 -17.11
CA LYS A 1196 47.24 16.92 -16.17
C LYS A 1196 47.76 15.75 -15.35
N LEU A 1197 46.88 14.85 -14.92
CA LEU A 1197 47.29 13.65 -14.19
C LEU A 1197 48.12 12.73 -15.09
N ALA A 1198 47.72 12.57 -16.35
CA ALA A 1198 48.44 11.79 -17.35
C ALA A 1198 49.83 12.37 -17.68
N SER A 1199 49.97 13.70 -17.75
CA SER A 1199 51.29 14.33 -17.94
C SER A 1199 52.20 14.12 -16.73
N VAL A 1200 51.67 14.24 -15.52
CA VAL A 1200 52.41 13.99 -14.27
C VAL A 1200 52.81 12.51 -14.15
N GLU A 1201 51.94 11.57 -14.52
CA GLU A 1201 52.26 10.14 -14.53
C GLU A 1201 53.38 9.83 -15.52
N LYS A 1202 53.37 10.48 -16.69
CA LYS A 1202 54.43 10.33 -17.70
C LYS A 1202 55.78 10.85 -17.20
N GLU A 1203 55.80 12.01 -16.53
CA GLU A 1203 57.01 12.56 -15.90
C GLU A 1203 57.54 11.66 -14.77
N GLN A 1204 56.65 11.14 -13.91
CA GLN A 1204 57.00 10.20 -12.85
C GLN A 1204 57.58 8.89 -13.40
N ARG A 1205 57.02 8.36 -14.51
CA ARG A 1205 57.58 7.18 -15.19
C ARG A 1205 58.96 7.43 -15.75
N GLN A 1206 59.18 8.59 -16.39
CA GLN A 1206 60.51 8.96 -16.90
C GLN A 1206 61.52 9.11 -15.77
N LEU A 1207 61.11 9.72 -14.65
CA LEU A 1207 61.96 9.84 -13.47
C LEU A 1207 62.31 8.46 -12.87
N LEU A 1208 61.32 7.57 -12.73
CA LEU A 1208 61.53 6.19 -12.28
C LEU A 1208 62.47 5.40 -13.20
N GLN A 1209 62.34 5.60 -14.51
CA GLN A 1209 63.22 4.96 -15.50
C GLN A 1209 64.66 5.48 -15.38
N SER A 1210 64.86 6.79 -15.25
CA SER A 1210 66.19 7.38 -15.02
C SER A 1210 66.83 6.91 -13.70
N LYS A 1211 66.02 6.75 -12.64
CA LYS A 1211 66.48 6.20 -11.35
C LYS A 1211 66.85 4.73 -11.47
N ARG A 1212 66.11 3.96 -12.29
CA ARG A 1212 66.40 2.55 -12.55
C ARG A 1212 67.69 2.36 -13.35
N GLU A 1213 67.92 3.19 -14.36
CA GLU A 1213 69.18 3.21 -15.11
C GLU A 1213 70.38 3.58 -14.22
N LYS A 1214 70.21 4.57 -13.32
CA LYS A 1214 71.22 4.90 -12.31
C LYS A 1214 71.47 3.75 -11.32
N LEU A 1215 70.41 3.06 -10.91
CA LEU A 1215 70.51 1.91 -10.01
C LEU A 1215 71.24 0.75 -10.71
N ASP A 1216 70.97 0.50 -11.99
CA ASP A 1216 71.65 -0.53 -12.78
C ASP A 1216 73.13 -0.19 -13.00
N GLN A 1217 73.48 1.09 -13.19
CA GLN A 1217 74.87 1.56 -13.21
C GLN A 1217 75.57 1.33 -11.86
N LEU A 1218 74.97 1.77 -10.77
CA LEU A 1218 75.50 1.55 -9.41
C LEU A 1218 75.61 0.05 -9.09
N THR A 1219 74.68 -0.78 -9.58
CA THR A 1219 74.73 -2.23 -9.38
C THR A 1219 75.86 -2.87 -10.19
N LYS A 1220 76.15 -2.37 -11.39
CA LYS A 1220 77.33 -2.78 -12.17
C LYS A 1220 78.63 -2.34 -11.50
N GLU A 1221 78.71 -1.12 -10.99
CA GLU A 1221 79.86 -0.64 -10.21
C GLU A 1221 80.06 -1.48 -8.94
N VAL A 1222 78.99 -1.82 -8.22
CA VAL A 1222 79.05 -2.71 -7.05
C VAL A 1222 79.44 -4.14 -7.46
N GLN A 1223 79.03 -4.62 -8.64
CA GLN A 1223 79.50 -5.91 -9.17
C GLN A 1223 80.97 -5.87 -9.57
N GLU A 1224 81.46 -4.79 -10.16
CA GLU A 1224 82.88 -4.59 -10.48
C GLU A 1224 83.71 -4.48 -9.20
N ILE A 1225 83.21 -3.80 -8.17
CA ILE A 1225 83.83 -3.76 -6.83
C ILE A 1225 83.78 -5.15 -6.17
N LYS A 1226 82.70 -5.92 -6.33
CA LYS A 1226 82.67 -7.31 -5.84
C LYS A 1226 83.60 -8.24 -6.62
N ILE A 1227 83.88 -7.97 -7.90
CA ILE A 1227 84.85 -8.72 -8.70
C ILE A 1227 86.28 -8.33 -8.29
N SER A 1228 86.56 -7.06 -7.95
CA SER A 1228 87.86 -6.63 -7.44
C SER A 1228 88.13 -7.09 -6.00
N VAL A 1229 87.09 -7.14 -5.15
CA VAL A 1229 87.17 -7.70 -3.79
C VAL A 1229 87.20 -9.23 -3.81
N GLY A 1230 86.50 -9.87 -4.75
CA GLY A 1230 86.50 -11.32 -4.97
C GLY A 1230 87.78 -11.90 -5.59
N GLN A 1231 88.70 -11.05 -6.06
CA GLN A 1231 90.06 -11.44 -6.47
C GLN A 1231 91.05 -11.53 -5.29
N ASN A 1232 90.67 -11.09 -4.08
CA ASN A 1232 91.51 -11.16 -2.89
C ASN A 1232 91.14 -12.26 -1.88
N GLU A 1233 90.09 -13.07 -2.13
CA GLU A 1233 89.64 -14.10 -1.16
C GLU A 1233 89.33 -15.47 -1.80
N ASN A 1234 90.15 -15.95 -2.73
CA ASN A 1234 90.16 -17.38 -3.14
C ASN A 1234 91.58 -17.81 -3.52
N ALA A 1235 92.46 -18.01 -2.53
CA ALA A 1235 93.79 -18.58 -2.76
C ALA A 1235 93.73 -20.12 -2.69
N SER A 1236 94.11 -20.80 -3.78
CA SER A 1236 94.12 -22.27 -3.95
C SER A 1236 92.73 -22.94 -4.03
N SER A 1237 92.47 -24.07 -4.69
CA SER A 1237 92.97 -24.79 -5.87
C SER A 1237 92.05 -26.02 -6.05
N LYS A 1238 91.98 -26.60 -7.28
CA LYS A 1238 91.50 -27.97 -7.62
C LYS A 1238 89.97 -28.19 -7.61
N CYS A 1239 89.30 -28.91 -8.51
CA CYS A 1239 89.55 -29.78 -9.70
C CYS A 1239 88.22 -29.73 -10.52
N SER A 1240 88.14 -29.38 -11.81
CA SER A 1240 88.26 -30.22 -13.04
C SER A 1240 87.26 -31.40 -13.20
N PRO A 1241 86.92 -31.86 -14.44
CA PRO A 1241 86.37 -31.09 -15.58
C PRO A 1241 85.28 -31.84 -16.44
N GLY A 1242 84.58 -31.09 -17.32
CA GLY A 1242 83.97 -31.58 -18.59
C GLY A 1242 82.56 -32.19 -18.50
N GLU A 1243 81.64 -32.10 -19.48
CA GLU A 1243 81.53 -31.45 -20.79
C GLU A 1243 80.03 -31.51 -21.22
N LYS A 1244 79.54 -30.47 -21.92
CA LYS A 1244 78.58 -30.45 -23.08
C LYS A 1244 77.39 -31.45 -23.09
N LYS A 1245 76.13 -31.11 -23.38
CA LYS A 1245 75.52 -30.16 -24.35
C LYS A 1245 73.97 -30.27 -24.25
N LYS A 1246 73.25 -29.15 -24.51
CA LYS A 1246 71.93 -28.98 -25.20
C LYS A 1246 70.80 -30.00 -24.89
N LYS A 1247 69.56 -29.63 -24.52
CA LYS A 1247 68.62 -28.70 -25.19
C LYS A 1247 67.29 -28.66 -24.39
N SER A 1248 66.54 -27.58 -24.61
CA SER A 1248 65.08 -27.43 -24.44
C SER A 1248 64.52 -27.08 -23.06
N ALA A 1249 63.70 -26.03 -23.10
CA ALA A 1249 62.92 -25.46 -22.01
C ALA A 1249 61.76 -26.37 -21.59
N THR A 1250 61.47 -26.35 -20.30
CA THR A 1250 60.15 -26.64 -19.75
C THR A 1250 59.97 -25.77 -18.52
N LEU A 1251 58.79 -25.18 -18.34
CA LEU A 1251 58.26 -25.03 -16.99
C LEU A 1251 56.74 -25.14 -17.07
N GLY A 1252 56.29 -26.32 -16.66
CA GLY A 1252 54.92 -26.58 -16.26
C GLY A 1252 54.94 -27.20 -14.86
N ILE A 1253 53.87 -26.90 -14.13
CA ILE A 1253 53.13 -27.81 -13.25
C ILE A 1253 53.64 -27.95 -11.80
N PHE A 1254 52.70 -27.63 -10.87
CA PHE A 1254 52.39 -28.22 -9.55
C PHE A 1254 53.57 -28.64 -8.65
N HIS A 1255 53.65 -28.28 -7.37
CA HIS A 1255 52.70 -28.69 -6.33
C HIS A 1255 52.96 -27.92 -5.02
N ARG A 1256 51.86 -27.70 -4.29
CA ARG A 1256 51.67 -27.54 -2.84
C ARG A 1256 52.85 -27.73 -1.86
N ASN A 1257 52.77 -26.87 -0.83
CA ASN A 1257 52.86 -27.14 0.62
C ASN A 1257 54.14 -26.76 1.38
N THR A 1258 53.94 -25.71 2.19
CA THR A 1258 54.16 -25.63 3.65
C THR A 1258 55.57 -25.43 4.22
N LYS A 1259 55.58 -24.53 5.22
CA LYS A 1259 56.56 -24.25 6.29
C LYS A 1259 57.77 -23.44 5.84
N HIS A 1260 58.32 -22.50 6.60
CA HIS A 1260 58.14 -21.93 7.94
C HIS A 1260 59.03 -20.66 7.94
N GLU A 1261 58.70 -19.66 8.76
CA GLU A 1261 59.60 -18.65 9.39
C GLU A 1261 60.54 -17.85 8.45
N ILE A 1262 60.50 -16.52 8.40
CA ILE A 1262 60.81 -15.52 9.44
C ILE A 1262 60.05 -14.22 9.10
#